data_AF-A0A194XD62-F1
#
_entry.id   AF-A0A194XD62-F1
#
_cell.length_a   1.000
_cell.length_b   1.000
_cell.length_c   1.000
_cell.angle_alpha   90.00
_cell.angle_beta   90.00
_cell.angle_gamma   90.00
#
_symmetry.space_group_name_H-M   'P 1'
#
loop_
_entity.id
_entity.type
_entity.pdbx_description
1 polymer ?
#
loop_
_entity_poly.entity_id
_entity_poly.type
_entity_poly.pdbx_seq_one_letter_code
_entity_poly.pdbx_strand_id
1 'polypeptide(L)'
;MRLSRCWLWVAFVATVLSTQGIVDLVARRMPNHVDFFEFQLIGNKTVPAYSASKANDEYMVSSTTDGKILVEGNSLSALASGLHRYLTDVVHVDIWWFIGSQLDIANETLPILATPLNGFSIVPWRYHFDTVTFSYTTAFWSWDDWELELDWLALHGVNLPLAWVGFEKTLVDVYREISLTDTEILSYFSGPAFQSWNRFGNIQESWGGELPLEWIDDQFELQKNITQRMVDLGMTPVLPSFTGFVPNAISRVLPDAELAQSTSEWNSFSAPYSNVTFLEPTDPNFAMLQKSFISKQTAAYGNITHVYTLDQFNENTPSSGAMDYLRNVSYSTWQSLKAADPEAVWMMQGWLFYSLSSFWTDDKIEAYLSGVKVDSDMIILDLVSETAPQWQKTNSYYGKPWIWCQLHDFGGNNGLYGQVQNITINPIEALANSSNLIGFGLTPEGQEGNEIVYDLLLDQAWSASPINTETYFANWVSRRYSGNGEIPPETYAAWEILRATVYNNTNSSFLGVTKSILELSPNVTNMLDLPGHHGATSKQLSYNPADLVSAWDLLFNASKTNSDLWNNPGYAHDITDVTRQVLANNFTDNYLSLISTYTSPNASNTTLTSLSANLTSLLTTLDTLLSALPAFSLSTWLASAHARTSNTTLQSFYDYEARNQITLWGPDGEISDYACRQWGGLVGGYYKPRWEVFTSYLVETPMEAYNDTELKRRLRSFEEGWQVAGGNGTVVVSQVEQGGLEAVIGGVVGSWGEVFGL
;
A
#
# COMPACT_ATOMS: atom_id res chain seq x y z
N MET A 1 -0.91 -15.47 63.25
CA MET A 1 -1.11 -14.31 62.36
C MET A 1 -1.46 -14.84 60.98
N ARG A 2 -2.65 -14.52 60.47
CA ARG A 2 -3.19 -15.07 59.22
C ARG A 2 -2.57 -14.36 58.01
N LEU A 3 -2.05 -15.16 57.07
CA LEU A 3 -1.72 -14.76 55.71
C LEU A 3 -3.01 -14.44 54.95
N SER A 4 -3.13 -13.22 54.41
CA SER A 4 -4.18 -12.87 53.46
C SER A 4 -3.58 -12.92 52.06
N ARG A 5 -3.92 -13.97 51.28
CA ARG A 5 -3.71 -14.03 49.84
C ARG A 5 -4.85 -13.27 49.18
N CYS A 6 -4.60 -12.06 48.69
CA CYS A 6 -5.50 -11.41 47.73
C CYS A 6 -5.32 -12.12 46.39
N TRP A 7 -6.33 -12.90 46.00
CA TRP A 7 -6.51 -13.35 44.63
C TRP A 7 -7.08 -12.16 43.85
N LEU A 8 -6.25 -11.53 43.01
CA LEU A 8 -6.76 -10.66 41.95
C LEU A 8 -7.44 -11.58 40.93
N TRP A 9 -8.76 -11.59 40.94
CA TRP A 9 -9.56 -12.10 39.85
C TRP A 9 -9.42 -11.12 38.70
N VAL A 10 -8.62 -11.46 37.68
CA VAL A 10 -8.72 -10.85 36.36
C VAL A 10 -10.05 -11.34 35.79
N ALA A 11 -11.08 -10.51 35.86
CA ALA A 11 -12.32 -10.77 35.16
C ALA A 11 -12.06 -10.56 33.66
N PHE A 12 -11.89 -11.65 32.92
CA PHE A 12 -12.04 -11.63 31.48
C PHE A 12 -13.48 -11.19 31.18
N VAL A 13 -13.64 -9.96 30.70
CA VAL A 13 -14.92 -9.55 30.10
C VAL A 13 -14.96 -10.21 28.74
N ALA A 14 -15.54 -11.42 28.68
CA ALA A 14 -15.98 -11.99 27.42
C ALA A 14 -17.09 -11.07 26.87
N THR A 15 -16.75 -10.21 25.92
CA THR A 15 -17.74 -9.42 25.20
C THR A 15 -18.54 -10.36 24.32
N VAL A 16 -19.87 -10.33 24.49
CA VAL A 16 -20.78 -11.00 23.55
C VAL A 16 -20.65 -10.27 22.22
N LEU A 17 -20.29 -10.99 21.16
CA LEU A 17 -20.24 -10.44 19.81
C LEU A 17 -21.60 -9.84 19.45
N SER A 18 -21.60 -8.55 19.12
CA SER A 18 -22.77 -7.81 18.64
C SER A 18 -22.69 -7.69 17.13
N THR A 19 -23.78 -7.94 16.41
CA THR A 19 -23.86 -7.71 14.96
C THR A 19 -23.99 -6.22 14.61
N GLN A 20 -24.02 -5.34 15.62
CA GLN A 20 -24.27 -3.91 15.43
C GLN A 20 -23.25 -3.25 14.50
N GLY A 21 -21.96 -3.59 14.56
CA GLY A 21 -20.97 -2.98 13.65
C GLY A 21 -21.24 -3.28 12.16
N ILE A 22 -21.80 -4.45 11.85
CA ILE A 22 -22.23 -4.80 10.49
C ILE A 22 -23.51 -4.07 10.11
N VAL A 23 -24.47 -3.95 11.03
CA VAL A 23 -25.68 -3.14 10.83
C VAL A 23 -25.31 -1.67 10.57
N ASP A 24 -24.35 -1.14 11.32
CA ASP A 24 -23.87 0.24 11.17
C ASP A 24 -23.12 0.42 9.85
N LEU A 25 -22.41 -0.59 9.34
CA LEU A 25 -21.84 -0.57 7.98
C LEU A 25 -22.94 -0.39 6.93
N VAL A 26 -24.01 -1.18 7.01
CA VAL A 26 -25.17 -1.03 6.12
C VAL A 26 -25.81 0.35 6.30
N ALA A 27 -25.93 0.85 7.52
CA ALA A 27 -26.49 2.18 7.77
C ALA A 27 -25.64 3.31 7.17
N ARG A 28 -24.30 3.17 7.18
CA ARG A 28 -23.38 4.13 6.57
C ARG A 28 -23.43 4.10 5.04
N ARG A 29 -23.45 2.91 4.43
CA ARG A 29 -23.25 2.74 2.98
C ARG A 29 -24.53 2.48 2.18
N MET A 30 -25.59 2.03 2.84
CA MET A 30 -26.90 1.73 2.26
C MET A 30 -28.04 2.15 3.23
N PRO A 31 -28.13 3.43 3.62
CA PRO A 31 -29.05 3.87 4.68
C PRO A 31 -30.53 3.55 4.39
N ASN A 32 -30.91 3.45 3.12
CA ASN A 32 -32.28 3.13 2.70
C ASN A 32 -32.61 1.62 2.74
N HIS A 33 -31.61 0.77 2.96
CA HIS A 33 -31.74 -0.69 2.89
C HIS A 33 -31.50 -1.39 4.23
N VAL A 34 -31.26 -0.66 5.32
CA VAL A 34 -30.96 -1.25 6.65
C VAL A 34 -32.01 -2.28 7.06
N ASP A 35 -33.30 -1.96 6.90
CA ASP A 35 -34.41 -2.84 7.29
C ASP A 35 -34.60 -4.06 6.36
N PHE A 36 -33.86 -4.14 5.26
CA PHE A 36 -33.88 -5.26 4.32
C PHE A 36 -32.91 -6.37 4.71
N PHE A 37 -32.01 -6.13 5.67
CA PHE A 37 -31.02 -7.11 6.11
C PHE A 37 -31.30 -7.61 7.52
N GLU A 38 -31.06 -8.90 7.74
CA GLU A 38 -30.99 -9.50 9.07
C GLU A 38 -29.64 -10.20 9.22
N PHE A 39 -28.95 -9.96 10.34
CA PHE A 39 -27.63 -10.54 10.62
C PHE A 39 -27.69 -11.46 11.84
N GLN A 40 -27.21 -12.69 11.70
CA GLN A 40 -27.24 -13.69 12.76
C GLN A 40 -25.90 -14.41 12.93
N LEU A 41 -25.32 -14.30 14.13
CA LEU A 41 -24.15 -15.09 14.49
C LEU A 41 -24.55 -16.53 14.86
N ILE A 42 -23.93 -17.50 14.18
CA ILE A 42 -24.08 -18.94 14.44
C ILE A 42 -22.87 -19.47 15.21
N GLY A 43 -23.07 -20.42 16.14
CA GLY A 43 -21.97 -21.01 16.92
C GLY A 43 -21.55 -20.21 18.16
N ASN A 44 -20.26 -20.28 18.53
CA ASN A 44 -19.75 -19.73 19.79
C ASN A 44 -19.60 -18.20 19.72
N LYS A 45 -20.33 -17.47 20.57
CA LYS A 45 -20.52 -16.00 20.47
C LYS A 45 -19.43 -15.16 21.14
N THR A 46 -18.22 -15.69 21.27
CA THR A 46 -17.10 -15.04 21.96
C THR A 46 -16.02 -14.63 20.96
N VAL A 47 -15.57 -13.38 21.03
CA VAL A 47 -14.35 -12.92 20.34
C VAL A 47 -13.17 -13.70 20.90
N PRO A 48 -12.40 -14.47 20.11
CA PRO A 48 -11.10 -14.90 20.57
C PRO A 48 -10.19 -13.67 20.56
N ALA A 49 -9.51 -13.42 21.69
CA ALA A 49 -8.12 -12.97 21.64
C ALA A 49 -7.38 -13.76 20.54
N TYR A 50 -6.41 -13.16 19.84
CA TYR A 50 -5.67 -13.84 18.77
C TYR A 50 -5.39 -15.30 19.17
N SER A 51 -5.78 -16.22 18.30
CA SER A 51 -5.60 -17.65 18.53
C SER A 51 -5.01 -18.27 17.28
N ALA A 52 -3.86 -18.93 17.44
CA ALA A 52 -3.26 -19.76 16.41
C ALA A 52 -4.19 -20.93 15.97
N SER A 53 -5.24 -21.23 16.76
CA SER A 53 -6.28 -22.22 16.47
C SER A 53 -7.64 -21.58 16.14
N LYS A 54 -7.67 -20.34 15.65
CA LYS A 54 -8.89 -19.68 15.16
C LYS A 54 -9.58 -20.57 14.11
N ALA A 55 -10.90 -20.72 14.23
CA ALA A 55 -11.69 -21.42 13.22
C ALA A 55 -11.80 -20.57 11.94
N ASN A 56 -11.86 -21.26 10.80
CA ASN A 56 -12.15 -20.62 9.52
C ASN A 56 -13.54 -20.00 9.53
N ASP A 57 -13.70 -18.91 8.78
CA ASP A 57 -14.94 -18.14 8.72
C ASP A 57 -15.92 -18.84 7.76
N GLU A 58 -17.19 -18.90 8.12
CA GLU A 58 -18.25 -19.54 7.33
C GLU A 58 -19.50 -18.67 7.35
N TYR A 59 -20.12 -18.49 6.18
CA TYR A 59 -21.38 -17.76 6.06
C TYR A 59 -22.39 -18.49 5.17
N MET A 60 -23.66 -18.13 5.39
CA MET A 60 -24.77 -18.45 4.51
C MET A 60 -25.63 -17.20 4.31
N VAL A 61 -26.01 -16.90 3.06
CA VAL A 61 -26.96 -15.84 2.73
C VAL A 61 -28.21 -16.44 2.14
N SER A 62 -29.38 -16.08 2.67
CA SER A 62 -30.68 -16.57 2.21
C SER A 62 -31.73 -15.47 2.22
N SER A 63 -32.89 -15.72 1.62
CA SER A 63 -34.04 -14.82 1.76
C SER A 63 -35.04 -15.35 2.77
N THR A 64 -35.50 -14.46 3.66
CA THR A 64 -36.53 -14.77 4.65
C THR A 64 -37.92 -14.83 4.00
N THR A 65 -38.90 -15.36 4.72
CA THR A 65 -40.29 -15.45 4.23
C THR A 65 -40.97 -14.09 4.02
N ASP A 66 -40.50 -13.05 4.70
CA ASP A 66 -40.95 -11.66 4.57
C ASP A 66 -40.13 -10.85 3.55
N GLY A 67 -39.20 -11.49 2.84
CA GLY A 67 -38.49 -10.90 1.70
C GLY A 67 -37.20 -10.16 2.04
N LYS A 68 -36.70 -10.28 3.27
CA LYS A 68 -35.40 -9.74 3.69
C LYS A 68 -34.25 -10.67 3.30
N ILE A 69 -33.04 -10.14 3.32
CA ILE A 69 -31.81 -10.89 3.14
C ILE A 69 -31.23 -11.24 4.52
N LEU A 70 -31.25 -12.52 4.86
CA LEU A 70 -30.65 -13.05 6.08
C LEU A 70 -29.21 -13.47 5.79
N VAL A 71 -28.27 -12.86 6.49
CA VAL A 71 -26.85 -13.24 6.49
C VAL A 71 -26.53 -13.91 7.81
N GLU A 72 -26.17 -15.19 7.76
CA GLU A 72 -25.71 -15.97 8.91
C GLU A 72 -24.21 -16.23 8.80
N GLY A 73 -23.49 -16.20 9.93
CA GLY A 73 -22.06 -16.45 9.92
C GLY A 73 -21.47 -16.74 11.30
N ASN A 74 -20.34 -17.44 11.35
CA ASN A 74 -19.70 -17.83 12.61
C ASN A 74 -18.82 -16.72 13.24
N SER A 75 -18.60 -15.62 12.52
CA SER A 75 -17.89 -14.43 12.97
C SER A 75 -18.46 -13.18 12.28
N LEU A 76 -18.11 -11.99 12.77
CA LEU A 76 -18.49 -10.72 12.11
C LEU A 76 -17.83 -10.57 10.74
N SER A 77 -16.59 -11.04 10.58
CA SER A 77 -15.92 -11.10 9.28
C SER A 77 -16.68 -12.01 8.30
N ALA A 78 -17.18 -13.16 8.76
CA ALA A 78 -18.02 -14.03 7.93
C ALA A 78 -19.32 -13.34 7.50
N LEU A 79 -19.97 -12.60 8.40
CA LEU A 79 -21.17 -11.82 8.08
C LEU A 79 -20.87 -10.72 7.04
N ALA A 80 -19.76 -10.01 7.19
CA ALA A 80 -19.34 -8.98 6.24
C ALA A 80 -19.04 -9.58 4.85
N SER A 81 -18.32 -10.71 4.78
CA SER A 81 -18.06 -11.40 3.51
C SER A 81 -19.32 -11.98 2.88
N GLY A 82 -20.26 -12.51 3.68
CA GLY A 82 -21.56 -12.95 3.17
C GLY A 82 -22.37 -11.80 2.59
N LEU A 83 -22.42 -10.66 3.30
CA LEU A 83 -23.03 -9.43 2.79
C LEU A 83 -22.36 -9.01 1.47
N HIS A 84 -21.04 -8.99 1.41
CA HIS A 84 -20.29 -8.63 0.20
C HIS A 84 -20.66 -9.52 -0.97
N ARG A 85 -20.69 -10.85 -0.81
CA ARG A 85 -21.09 -11.76 -1.90
C ARG A 85 -22.50 -11.56 -2.40
N TYR A 86 -23.44 -11.23 -1.52
CA TYR A 86 -24.76 -10.83 -1.97
C TYR A 86 -24.71 -9.54 -2.80
N LEU A 87 -24.00 -8.53 -2.32
CA LEU A 87 -23.88 -7.23 -2.98
C LEU A 87 -23.17 -7.33 -4.35
N THR A 88 -22.10 -8.10 -4.46
CA THR A 88 -21.32 -8.22 -5.70
C THR A 88 -21.94 -9.18 -6.71
N ASP A 89 -22.38 -10.36 -6.25
CA ASP A 89 -22.77 -11.45 -7.14
C ASP A 89 -24.23 -11.34 -7.59
N VAL A 90 -25.05 -10.61 -6.83
CA VAL A 90 -26.50 -10.50 -7.06
C VAL A 90 -26.93 -9.06 -7.32
N VAL A 91 -26.45 -8.10 -6.53
CA VAL A 91 -26.85 -6.68 -6.66
C VAL A 91 -25.95 -5.93 -7.65
N HIS A 92 -24.72 -6.41 -7.84
CA HIS A 92 -23.69 -5.82 -8.70
C HIS A 92 -23.23 -4.42 -8.25
N VAL A 93 -23.04 -4.25 -6.95
CA VAL A 93 -22.48 -3.04 -6.32
C VAL A 93 -21.31 -3.40 -5.40
N ASP A 94 -20.36 -2.48 -5.24
CA ASP A 94 -19.18 -2.68 -4.39
C ASP A 94 -18.62 -1.35 -3.85
N ILE A 95 -17.55 -1.44 -3.07
CA ILE A 95 -16.66 -0.33 -2.70
C ILE A 95 -15.34 -0.50 -3.46
N TRP A 96 -14.81 0.59 -4.00
CA TRP A 96 -13.51 0.64 -4.67
C TRP A 96 -12.66 1.75 -4.05
N TRP A 97 -11.33 1.61 -4.03
CA TRP A 97 -10.43 2.60 -3.41
C TRP A 97 -10.53 3.97 -4.07
N PHE A 98 -10.53 4.03 -5.42
CA PHE A 98 -10.49 5.31 -6.14
C PHE A 98 -11.85 5.84 -6.60
N ILE A 99 -12.87 4.98 -6.64
CA ILE A 99 -14.25 5.36 -7.00
C ILE A 99 -15.08 5.62 -5.75
N GLY A 100 -14.74 4.98 -4.63
CA GLY A 100 -15.50 5.01 -3.40
C GLY A 100 -16.62 3.96 -3.35
N SER A 101 -17.53 4.13 -2.39
CA SER A 101 -18.70 3.26 -2.23
C SER A 101 -19.68 3.49 -3.36
N GLN A 102 -20.14 2.41 -3.99
CA GLN A 102 -21.28 2.37 -4.90
C GLN A 102 -22.41 1.53 -4.31
N LEU A 103 -22.43 1.28 -2.99
CA LEU A 103 -23.48 0.47 -2.38
C LEU A 103 -24.83 1.20 -2.34
N ASP A 104 -24.83 2.52 -2.22
CA ASP A 104 -26.01 3.37 -2.11
C ASP A 104 -26.81 3.49 -3.42
N ILE A 105 -26.19 3.20 -4.57
CA ILE A 105 -26.87 3.19 -5.87
C ILE A 105 -27.67 1.91 -6.13
N ALA A 106 -27.62 0.94 -5.22
CA ALA A 106 -28.43 -0.28 -5.32
C ALA A 106 -29.92 0.06 -5.47
N ASN A 107 -30.62 -0.75 -6.27
CA ASN A 107 -32.05 -0.58 -6.52
C ASN A 107 -32.85 -0.50 -5.21
N GLU A 108 -33.93 0.29 -5.20
CA GLU A 108 -34.83 0.43 -4.03
C GLU A 108 -35.33 -0.93 -3.49
N THR A 109 -35.48 -1.93 -4.38
CA THR A 109 -35.80 -3.30 -4.01
C THR A 109 -34.60 -4.22 -4.26
N LEU A 110 -34.23 -4.99 -3.24
CA LEU A 110 -33.15 -5.97 -3.31
C LEU A 110 -33.64 -7.31 -3.88
N PRO A 111 -32.89 -7.98 -4.79
CA PRO A 111 -33.28 -9.27 -5.35
C PRO A 111 -33.32 -10.39 -4.29
N ILE A 112 -34.40 -11.16 -4.26
CA ILE A 112 -34.49 -12.35 -3.40
C ILE A 112 -33.68 -13.53 -3.97
N LEU A 113 -33.14 -14.36 -3.08
CA LEU A 113 -32.37 -15.55 -3.42
C LEU A 113 -33.29 -16.76 -3.56
N ALA A 114 -33.27 -17.39 -4.74
CA ALA A 114 -33.93 -18.69 -4.95
C ALA A 114 -33.17 -19.85 -4.29
N THR A 115 -31.84 -19.73 -4.22
CA THR A 115 -30.93 -20.68 -3.59
C THR A 115 -29.99 -19.91 -2.67
N PRO A 116 -29.73 -20.37 -1.43
CA PRO A 116 -28.79 -19.71 -0.54
C PRO A 116 -27.37 -19.66 -1.13
N LEU A 117 -26.67 -18.55 -0.90
CA LEU A 117 -25.23 -18.44 -1.11
C LEU A 117 -24.51 -18.99 0.12
N ASN A 118 -23.43 -19.74 -0.08
CA ASN A 118 -22.64 -20.31 1.01
C ASN A 118 -21.15 -20.07 0.73
N GLY A 119 -20.36 -19.81 1.77
CA GLY A 119 -18.92 -19.67 1.64
C GLY A 119 -18.17 -20.07 2.90
N PHE A 120 -16.95 -20.54 2.70
CA PHE A 120 -16.07 -21.04 3.76
C PHE A 120 -14.63 -20.62 3.46
N SER A 121 -13.98 -19.91 4.39
CA SER A 121 -12.59 -19.52 4.22
C SER A 121 -11.68 -20.74 4.35
N ILE A 122 -10.61 -20.82 3.56
CA ILE A 122 -9.64 -21.93 3.64
C ILE A 122 -8.50 -21.64 4.61
N VAL A 123 -8.37 -20.39 5.04
CA VAL A 123 -7.43 -19.92 6.05
C VAL A 123 -8.14 -19.10 7.13
N PRO A 124 -7.65 -19.12 8.38
CA PRO A 124 -8.28 -18.38 9.48
C PRO A 124 -8.05 -16.87 9.42
N TRP A 125 -6.93 -16.42 8.83
CA TRP A 125 -6.51 -15.02 8.80
C TRP A 125 -6.43 -14.46 7.39
N ARG A 126 -6.95 -13.25 7.19
CA ARG A 126 -6.70 -12.42 6.02
C ARG A 126 -6.13 -11.09 6.49
N TYR A 127 -4.91 -10.78 6.05
CA TYR A 127 -4.08 -9.68 6.55
C TYR A 127 -4.02 -8.48 5.59
N HIS A 128 -3.91 -7.27 6.14
CA HIS A 128 -3.61 -6.03 5.41
C HIS A 128 -3.06 -5.00 6.42
N PHE A 129 -1.93 -4.33 6.33
CA PHE A 129 -1.31 -3.59 5.23
C PHE A 129 0.20 -3.86 5.19
N ASP A 130 0.91 -3.30 4.23
CA ASP A 130 2.32 -3.03 4.51
C ASP A 130 2.46 -1.91 5.55
N THR A 131 3.56 -1.93 6.29
CA THR A 131 4.01 -0.79 7.07
C THR A 131 4.20 0.48 6.24
N VAL A 132 4.79 0.40 5.04
CA VAL A 132 5.11 1.61 4.25
C VAL A 132 3.89 2.20 3.54
N THR A 133 2.76 1.47 3.49
CA THR A 133 1.47 2.01 3.06
C THR A 133 1.05 3.23 3.89
N PHE A 134 1.47 3.27 5.16
CA PHE A 134 1.20 4.41 6.06
C PHE A 134 1.94 5.69 5.67
N SER A 135 2.96 5.57 4.81
CA SER A 135 3.67 6.69 4.20
C SER A 135 3.15 6.99 2.80
N TYR A 136 3.12 6.01 1.90
CA TYR A 136 2.85 6.25 0.48
C TYR A 136 1.37 6.45 0.12
N THR A 137 0.47 6.07 1.02
CA THR A 137 -0.98 6.18 0.81
C THR A 137 -1.63 6.96 1.95
N THR A 138 -1.46 6.52 3.20
CA THR A 138 -2.30 7.02 4.29
C THR A 138 -1.72 8.22 5.05
N ALA A 139 -0.55 8.74 4.67
CA ALA A 139 0.15 9.77 5.45
C ALA A 139 -0.69 11.03 5.69
N PHE A 140 -1.63 11.35 4.80
CA PHE A 140 -2.51 12.51 4.93
C PHE A 140 -4.00 12.17 4.92
N TRP A 141 -4.35 10.90 5.16
CA TRP A 141 -5.74 10.46 5.22
C TRP A 141 -6.51 11.10 6.38
N SER A 142 -7.75 11.44 6.09
CA SER A 142 -8.76 11.87 7.05
C SER A 142 -9.47 10.67 7.68
N TRP A 143 -10.39 10.93 8.60
CA TRP A 143 -11.26 9.87 9.11
C TRP A 143 -12.14 9.28 8.00
N ASP A 144 -12.64 10.08 7.06
CA ASP A 144 -13.56 9.60 6.01
C ASP A 144 -12.85 8.61 5.07
N ASP A 145 -11.56 8.85 4.77
CA ASP A 145 -10.71 7.93 4.00
C ASP A 145 -10.54 6.59 4.75
N TRP A 146 -10.19 6.65 6.04
CA TRP A 146 -10.10 5.46 6.89
C TRP A 146 -11.44 4.75 7.07
N GLU A 147 -12.54 5.48 7.15
CA GLU A 147 -13.88 4.91 7.29
C GLU A 147 -14.27 4.10 6.05
N LEU A 148 -13.93 4.60 4.87
CA LEU A 148 -14.12 3.91 3.60
C LEU A 148 -13.25 2.66 3.51
N GLU A 149 -11.96 2.79 3.82
CA GLU A 149 -11.01 1.69 3.81
C GLU A 149 -11.42 0.57 4.77
N LEU A 150 -11.83 0.90 6.00
CA LEU A 150 -12.26 -0.11 6.98
C LEU A 150 -13.54 -0.83 6.56
N ASP A 151 -14.48 -0.13 5.92
CA ASP A 151 -15.67 -0.76 5.36
C ASP A 151 -15.30 -1.67 4.17
N TRP A 152 -14.37 -1.26 3.31
CA TRP A 152 -13.82 -2.08 2.23
C TRP A 152 -13.15 -3.35 2.76
N LEU A 153 -12.26 -3.22 3.75
CA LEU A 153 -11.57 -4.34 4.40
C LEU A 153 -12.54 -5.35 4.98
N ALA A 154 -13.62 -4.88 5.64
CA ALA A 154 -14.62 -5.78 6.22
C ALA A 154 -15.33 -6.59 5.15
N LEU A 155 -15.82 -5.93 4.09
CA LEU A 155 -16.53 -6.58 2.99
C LEU A 155 -15.64 -7.59 2.27
N HIS A 156 -14.37 -7.26 2.05
CA HIS A 156 -13.38 -8.14 1.42
C HIS A 156 -12.78 -9.19 2.39
N GLY A 157 -13.37 -9.33 3.58
CA GLY A 157 -13.06 -10.40 4.52
C GLY A 157 -11.74 -10.29 5.25
N VAL A 158 -11.07 -9.13 5.23
CA VAL A 158 -9.87 -8.87 6.04
C VAL A 158 -10.25 -8.90 7.52
N ASN A 159 -9.46 -9.60 8.33
CA ASN A 159 -9.72 -9.77 9.76
C ASN A 159 -8.49 -9.63 10.66
N LEU A 160 -7.30 -9.37 10.09
CA LEU A 160 -6.06 -9.10 10.83
C LEU A 160 -5.36 -7.86 10.28
N PRO A 161 -5.96 -6.66 10.37
CA PRO A 161 -5.36 -5.48 9.79
C PRO A 161 -4.28 -4.84 10.68
N LEU A 162 -3.23 -4.27 10.08
CA LEU A 162 -2.23 -3.44 10.74
C LEU A 162 -2.83 -2.07 11.11
N ALA A 163 -2.61 -1.65 12.35
CA ALA A 163 -3.11 -0.38 12.90
C ALA A 163 -1.94 0.45 13.41
N TRP A 164 -1.28 1.18 12.50
CA TRP A 164 0.01 1.84 12.74
C TRP A 164 -0.07 3.38 12.91
N VAL A 165 -1.25 3.98 12.76
CA VAL A 165 -1.44 5.43 12.88
C VAL A 165 -1.15 5.90 14.30
N GLY A 166 -0.52 7.07 14.45
CA GLY A 166 -0.28 7.70 15.75
C GLY A 166 0.77 7.02 16.62
N PHE A 167 1.61 6.14 16.06
CA PHE A 167 2.70 5.46 16.77
C PHE A 167 3.61 6.44 17.53
N GLU A 168 3.92 7.60 16.91
CA GLU A 168 4.80 8.63 17.44
C GLU A 168 4.33 9.15 18.80
N LYS A 169 3.01 9.24 19.03
CA LYS A 169 2.47 9.76 20.30
C LYS A 169 2.86 8.88 21.47
N THR A 170 2.79 7.56 21.28
CA THR A 170 3.17 6.62 22.34
C THR A 170 4.66 6.71 22.63
N LEU A 171 5.50 6.88 21.60
CA LEU A 171 6.93 7.12 21.77
C LEU A 171 7.22 8.43 22.51
N VAL A 172 6.57 9.55 22.13
CA VAL A 172 6.70 10.84 22.83
C VAL A 172 6.43 10.66 24.33
N ASP A 173 5.34 9.99 24.70
CA ASP A 173 4.96 9.82 26.09
C ASP A 173 5.89 8.87 26.85
N VAL A 174 6.43 7.84 26.20
CA VAL A 174 7.46 6.95 26.77
C VAL A 174 8.79 7.69 26.96
N TYR A 175 9.22 8.50 25.99
CA TYR A 175 10.47 9.25 26.08
C TYR A 175 10.41 10.37 27.12
N ARG A 176 9.27 11.06 27.25
CA ARG A 176 9.03 12.01 28.34
C ARG A 176 9.11 11.35 29.72
N GLU A 177 8.65 10.11 29.87
CA GLU A 177 8.72 9.36 31.13
C GLU A 177 10.15 9.14 31.61
N ILE A 178 11.10 8.96 30.68
CA ILE A 178 12.53 8.87 30.98
C ILE A 178 13.27 10.21 30.90
N SER A 179 12.54 11.34 30.90
CA SER A 179 13.08 12.70 30.96
C SER A 179 13.86 13.18 29.72
N LEU A 180 13.56 12.63 28.54
CA LEU A 180 13.88 13.31 27.28
C LEU A 180 13.02 14.57 27.15
N THR A 181 13.60 15.64 26.62
CA THR A 181 12.90 16.91 26.36
C THR A 181 12.16 16.85 25.03
N ASP A 182 11.12 17.66 24.87
CA ASP A 182 10.37 17.72 23.61
C ASP A 182 11.28 18.05 22.41
N THR A 183 12.27 18.93 22.58
CA THR A 183 13.23 19.24 21.50
C THR A 183 14.06 18.01 21.10
N GLU A 184 14.53 17.22 22.06
CA GLU A 184 15.30 15.99 21.78
C GLU A 184 14.45 14.89 21.14
N ILE A 185 13.14 14.88 21.42
CA ILE A 185 12.20 13.90 20.87
C ILE A 185 11.76 14.30 19.47
N LEU A 186 11.36 15.56 19.27
CA LEU A 186 10.82 16.02 17.99
C LEU A 186 11.90 16.10 16.90
N SER A 187 13.16 16.35 17.27
CA SER A 187 14.27 16.32 16.31
C SER A 187 14.56 14.91 15.77
N TYR A 188 14.09 13.85 16.44
CA TYR A 188 14.30 12.46 16.00
C TYR A 188 13.33 12.04 14.90
N PHE A 189 12.09 12.56 14.91
CA PHE A 189 11.06 12.14 13.98
C PHE A 189 11.26 12.76 12.60
N SER A 190 10.99 11.97 11.57
CA SER A 190 10.86 12.46 10.19
C SER A 190 9.53 13.16 9.95
N GLY A 191 9.35 13.79 8.79
CA GLY A 191 8.07 14.39 8.46
C GLY A 191 6.99 13.33 8.18
N PRO A 192 5.71 13.74 8.07
CA PRO A 192 4.58 12.81 8.03
C PRO A 192 4.68 11.74 6.93
N ALA A 193 5.18 12.14 5.75
CA ALA A 193 5.30 11.27 4.58
C ALA A 193 6.40 10.20 4.74
N PHE A 194 7.31 10.32 5.71
CA PHE A 194 8.47 9.42 5.84
C PHE A 194 8.51 8.60 7.13
N GLN A 195 7.43 8.67 7.93
CA GLN A 195 7.37 8.02 9.23
C GLN A 195 7.62 6.51 9.18
N SER A 196 7.20 5.82 8.12
CA SER A 196 7.40 4.37 8.01
C SER A 196 8.88 3.97 8.10
N TRP A 197 9.76 4.69 7.42
CA TRP A 197 11.22 4.44 7.45
C TRP A 197 11.88 4.94 8.73
N ASN A 198 11.31 5.94 9.40
CA ASN A 198 11.76 6.34 10.73
C ASN A 198 11.44 5.26 11.79
N ARG A 199 10.25 4.67 11.71
CA ARG A 199 9.81 3.58 12.60
C ARG A 199 10.66 2.32 12.44
N PHE A 200 11.13 2.06 11.23
CA PHE A 200 12.09 1.01 10.91
C PHE A 200 13.54 1.35 11.25
N GLY A 201 13.84 2.57 11.70
CA GLY A 201 15.20 3.00 12.00
C GLY A 201 16.11 3.08 10.77
N ASN A 202 15.55 3.19 9.56
CA ASN A 202 16.33 3.44 8.34
C ASN A 202 16.77 4.91 8.27
N ILE A 203 15.85 5.82 8.65
CA ILE A 203 16.07 7.26 8.65
C ILE A 203 15.68 7.90 9.99
N GLN A 204 16.14 9.12 10.21
CA GLN A 204 15.75 9.96 11.34
C GLN A 204 15.83 11.43 10.95
N GLU A 205 15.29 12.27 11.82
CA GLU A 205 15.11 13.70 11.56
C GLU A 205 14.24 13.96 10.31
N SER A 206 13.92 15.22 10.07
CA SER A 206 13.05 15.64 8.98
C SER A 206 13.75 16.71 8.14
N TRP A 207 13.45 16.73 6.84
CA TRP A 207 13.80 17.82 5.94
C TRP A 207 12.58 18.72 5.75
N GLY A 208 12.77 19.97 5.33
CA GLY A 208 11.67 20.94 5.15
C GLY A 208 11.01 21.50 6.44
N GLY A 209 11.26 20.93 7.62
CA GLY A 209 10.70 21.37 8.90
C GLY A 209 10.76 20.28 9.97
N GLU A 210 10.34 20.58 11.21
CA GLU A 210 10.18 19.59 12.29
C GLU A 210 8.73 19.09 12.34
N LEU A 211 8.54 17.80 12.69
CA LEU A 211 7.20 17.23 12.89
C LEU A 211 6.47 17.93 14.05
N PRO A 212 5.32 18.60 13.82
CA PRO A 212 4.65 19.32 14.88
C PRO A 212 3.92 18.36 15.84
N LEU A 213 3.88 18.72 17.14
CA LEU A 213 3.08 17.98 18.12
C LEU A 213 1.59 17.91 17.76
N GLU A 214 1.05 18.94 17.08
CA GLU A 214 -0.32 18.96 16.54
C GLU A 214 -0.58 17.75 15.64
N TRP A 215 0.36 17.42 14.74
CA TRP A 215 0.27 16.23 13.91
C TRP A 215 0.24 14.95 14.74
N ILE A 216 1.16 14.84 15.69
CA ILE A 216 1.31 13.64 16.54
C ILE A 216 0.04 13.39 17.35
N ASP A 217 -0.54 14.43 17.95
CA ASP A 217 -1.75 14.34 18.74
C ASP A 217 -2.98 14.02 17.86
N ASP A 218 -3.10 14.64 16.69
CA ASP A 218 -4.18 14.35 15.74
C ASP A 218 -4.18 12.89 15.24
N GLN A 219 -3.00 12.37 14.87
CA GLN A 219 -2.86 10.98 14.42
C GLN A 219 -3.20 10.00 15.54
N PHE A 220 -2.91 10.35 16.80
CA PHE A 220 -3.30 9.53 17.94
C PHE A 220 -4.81 9.49 18.16
N GLU A 221 -5.52 10.62 18.03
CA GLU A 221 -6.98 10.61 18.09
C GLU A 221 -7.61 9.86 16.92
N LEU A 222 -7.04 9.99 15.71
CA LEU A 222 -7.46 9.23 14.54
C LEU A 222 -7.33 7.72 14.78
N GLN A 223 -6.23 7.26 15.35
CA GLN A 223 -5.99 5.84 15.66
C GLN A 223 -7.02 5.26 16.64
N LYS A 224 -7.53 6.05 17.59
CA LYS A 224 -8.61 5.58 18.49
C LYS A 224 -9.88 5.26 17.70
N ASN A 225 -10.23 6.09 16.72
CA ASN A 225 -11.39 5.84 15.86
C ASN A 225 -11.15 4.62 14.95
N ILE A 226 -9.96 4.50 14.36
CA ILE A 226 -9.57 3.37 13.50
C ILE A 226 -9.69 2.05 14.26
N THR A 227 -9.04 1.95 15.41
CA THR A 227 -9.01 0.71 16.20
C THR A 227 -10.38 0.33 16.74
N GLN A 228 -11.18 1.31 17.17
CA GLN A 228 -12.57 1.06 17.58
C GLN A 228 -13.39 0.49 16.40
N ARG A 229 -13.29 1.10 15.22
CA ARG A 229 -14.01 0.62 14.02
C ARG A 229 -13.56 -0.76 13.57
N MET A 230 -12.26 -1.05 13.62
CA MET A 230 -11.74 -2.40 13.34
C MET A 230 -12.40 -3.44 14.25
N VAL A 231 -12.47 -3.18 15.56
CA VAL A 231 -13.12 -4.08 16.53
C VAL A 231 -14.63 -4.21 16.27
N ASP A 232 -15.32 -3.11 15.97
CA ASP A 232 -16.75 -3.11 15.67
C ASP A 232 -17.07 -3.95 14.43
N LEU A 233 -16.18 -3.96 13.44
CA LEU A 233 -16.26 -4.78 12.22
C LEU A 233 -15.72 -6.22 12.41
N GLY A 234 -15.27 -6.56 13.63
CA GLY A 234 -14.80 -7.90 13.99
C GLY A 234 -13.39 -8.26 13.53
N MET A 235 -12.58 -7.25 13.26
CA MET A 235 -11.17 -7.40 12.94
C MET A 235 -10.33 -7.45 14.22
N THR A 236 -9.16 -8.08 14.15
CA THR A 236 -8.13 -8.05 15.18
C THR A 236 -7.02 -7.09 14.76
N PRO A 237 -6.93 -5.87 15.34
CA PRO A 237 -5.87 -4.93 14.99
C PRO A 237 -4.50 -5.51 15.35
N VAL A 238 -3.50 -5.36 14.48
CA VAL A 238 -2.09 -5.56 14.81
C VAL A 238 -1.54 -4.21 15.25
N LEU A 239 -1.16 -4.09 16.52
CA LEU A 239 -0.65 -2.83 17.07
C LEU A 239 0.88 -2.76 16.95
N PRO A 240 1.48 -1.57 16.79
CA PRO A 240 2.92 -1.43 16.89
C PRO A 240 3.42 -1.70 18.29
N SER A 241 4.74 -1.83 18.40
CA SER A 241 5.43 -1.99 19.66
C SER A 241 6.81 -1.31 19.63
N PHE A 242 7.51 -1.21 20.76
CA PHE A 242 8.79 -0.51 20.81
C PHE A 242 9.88 -1.31 20.07
N THR A 243 10.44 -0.74 19.00
CA THR A 243 11.37 -1.45 18.12
C THR A 243 12.82 -1.43 18.61
N GLY A 244 13.18 -0.51 19.50
CA GLY A 244 14.56 -0.28 19.95
C GLY A 244 15.24 0.90 19.27
N PHE A 245 14.68 1.45 18.20
CA PHE A 245 15.19 2.68 17.60
C PHE A 245 14.84 3.89 18.47
N VAL A 246 15.86 4.68 18.82
CA VAL A 246 15.78 5.73 19.84
C VAL A 246 16.50 7.00 19.39
N PRO A 247 16.11 8.18 19.90
CA PRO A 247 16.85 9.42 19.67
C PRO A 247 18.29 9.33 20.16
N ASN A 248 19.24 9.99 19.46
CA ASN A 248 20.64 10.09 19.88
C ASN A 248 20.83 10.62 21.32
N ALA A 249 19.89 11.46 21.79
CA ALA A 249 19.88 12.00 23.14
C ALA A 249 19.61 10.96 24.25
N ILE A 250 19.26 9.72 23.91
CA ILE A 250 18.96 8.64 24.87
C ILE A 250 20.10 8.42 25.87
N SER A 251 21.36 8.55 25.42
CA SER A 251 22.56 8.38 26.26
C SER A 251 22.65 9.39 27.40
N ARG A 252 21.96 10.55 27.31
CA ARG A 252 21.89 11.53 28.41
C ARG A 252 21.08 10.99 29.58
N VAL A 253 20.00 10.27 29.30
CA VAL A 253 19.04 9.79 30.30
C VAL A 253 19.27 8.33 30.70
N LEU A 254 19.88 7.54 29.80
CA LEU A 254 20.29 6.16 30.02
C LEU A 254 21.79 5.99 29.66
N PRO A 255 22.72 6.50 30.48
CA PRO A 255 24.16 6.56 30.14
C PRO A 255 24.87 5.21 30.09
N ASP A 256 24.31 4.19 30.75
CA ASP A 256 24.89 2.84 30.81
C ASP A 256 24.18 1.86 29.85
N ALA A 257 23.29 2.36 28.98
CA ALA A 257 22.56 1.53 28.03
C ALA A 257 23.48 0.92 26.96
N GLU A 258 23.23 -0.33 26.60
CA GLU A 258 23.87 -1.00 25.48
C GLU A 258 23.26 -0.48 24.16
N LEU A 259 23.98 0.44 23.52
CA LEU A 259 23.57 1.08 22.27
C LEU A 259 24.44 0.60 21.11
N ALA A 260 23.80 0.24 20.02
CA ALA A 260 24.39 0.11 18.70
C ALA A 260 24.00 1.31 17.82
N GLN A 261 24.72 1.50 16.73
CA GLN A 261 24.26 2.33 15.62
C GLN A 261 23.83 1.39 14.50
N SER A 262 22.73 1.68 13.80
CA SER A 262 22.50 1.01 12.52
C SER A 262 23.73 1.23 11.64
N THR A 263 24.34 0.14 11.16
CA THR A 263 25.74 0.15 10.68
C THR A 263 25.88 0.58 9.22
N SER A 264 24.83 1.08 8.56
CA SER A 264 24.86 1.46 7.15
C SER A 264 24.09 2.74 6.89
N GLU A 265 24.72 3.69 6.19
CA GLU A 265 24.05 4.81 5.53
C GLU A 265 23.01 4.22 4.56
N TRP A 266 21.76 4.18 5.00
CA TRP A 266 20.69 3.53 4.24
C TRP A 266 20.37 4.37 3.01
N ASN A 267 20.44 3.77 1.83
CA ASN A 267 20.17 4.40 0.53
C ASN A 267 20.81 5.79 0.31
N SER A 268 22.08 5.92 0.68
CA SER A 268 22.87 7.16 0.51
C SER A 268 22.47 8.35 1.40
N PHE A 269 21.55 8.15 2.35
CA PHE A 269 21.30 9.17 3.37
C PHE A 269 22.56 9.37 4.23
N SER A 270 22.93 10.64 4.39
CA SER A 270 24.06 10.99 5.26
C SER A 270 23.77 10.64 6.72
N ALA A 271 24.85 10.45 7.50
CA ALA A 271 24.76 10.02 8.90
C ALA A 271 23.76 10.81 9.80
N PRO A 272 23.53 12.13 9.65
CA PRO A 272 22.50 12.82 10.44
C PRO A 272 21.07 12.30 10.18
N TYR A 273 20.77 11.89 8.95
CA TYR A 273 19.45 11.45 8.51
C TYR A 273 19.28 9.91 8.50
N SER A 274 20.31 9.16 8.87
CA SER A 274 20.30 7.69 8.94
C SER A 274 21.11 7.23 10.17
N ASN A 275 21.70 6.03 10.15
CA ASN A 275 22.49 5.47 11.26
C ASN A 275 21.79 5.57 12.62
N VAL A 276 20.49 5.28 12.64
CA VAL A 276 19.66 5.49 13.83
C VAL A 276 20.22 4.72 15.03
N THR A 277 20.24 5.37 16.19
CA THR A 277 20.66 4.74 17.44
C THR A 277 19.69 3.60 17.79
N PHE A 278 20.24 2.43 18.08
CA PHE A 278 19.51 1.22 18.40
C PHE A 278 19.84 0.76 19.82
N LEU A 279 18.83 0.69 20.70
CA LEU A 279 18.92 0.10 22.02
C LEU A 279 18.82 -1.42 21.89
N GLU A 280 19.87 -2.13 22.30
CA GLU A 280 19.94 -3.58 22.17
C GLU A 280 18.83 -4.26 22.99
N PRO A 281 18.11 -5.26 22.43
CA PRO A 281 17.06 -5.96 23.18
C PRO A 281 17.55 -6.69 24.43
N THR A 282 18.84 -6.99 24.53
CA THR A 282 19.49 -7.57 25.71
C THR A 282 19.62 -6.59 26.87
N ASP A 283 19.54 -5.28 26.61
CA ASP A 283 19.58 -4.24 27.63
C ASP A 283 18.27 -4.23 28.45
N PRO A 284 18.31 -4.19 29.79
CA PRO A 284 17.11 -4.18 30.62
C PRO A 284 16.19 -2.97 30.38
N ASN A 285 16.72 -1.85 29.87
CA ASN A 285 15.93 -0.68 29.53
C ASN A 285 15.02 -0.96 28.32
N PHE A 286 15.37 -1.87 27.41
CA PHE A 286 14.48 -2.25 26.30
C PHE A 286 13.16 -2.80 26.85
N ALA A 287 13.23 -3.78 27.77
CA ALA A 287 12.04 -4.37 28.37
C ALA A 287 11.23 -3.36 29.23
N MET A 288 11.90 -2.42 29.88
CA MET A 288 11.24 -1.33 30.60
C MET A 288 10.43 -0.43 29.64
N LEU A 289 11.04 0.01 28.54
CA LEU A 289 10.40 0.87 27.55
C LEU A 289 9.29 0.13 26.81
N GLN A 290 9.51 -1.14 26.43
CA GLN A 290 8.50 -2.02 25.84
C GLN A 290 7.24 -2.11 26.69
N LYS A 291 7.41 -2.33 28.00
CA LYS A 291 6.29 -2.42 28.93
C LYS A 291 5.55 -1.09 29.06
N SER A 292 6.27 0.03 29.14
CA SER A 292 5.63 1.36 29.19
C SER A 292 4.84 1.63 27.90
N PHE A 293 5.44 1.33 26.74
CA PHE A 293 4.84 1.50 25.42
C PHE A 293 3.50 0.76 25.29
N ILE A 294 3.52 -0.57 25.50
CA ILE A 294 2.32 -1.41 25.40
C ILE A 294 1.28 -1.01 26.46
N SER A 295 1.71 -0.69 27.69
CA SER A 295 0.76 -0.26 28.74
C SER A 295 0.03 1.04 28.38
N LYS A 296 0.72 1.99 27.74
CA LYS A 296 0.11 3.24 27.27
C LYS A 296 -0.86 2.99 26.10
N GLN A 297 -0.51 2.11 25.16
CA GLN A 297 -1.44 1.69 24.09
C GLN A 297 -2.68 1.01 24.67
N THR A 298 -2.53 0.06 25.59
CA THR A 298 -3.66 -0.61 26.25
C THR A 298 -4.53 0.38 27.02
N ALA A 299 -3.93 1.40 27.65
CA ALA A 299 -4.69 2.45 28.33
C ALA A 299 -5.47 3.34 27.34
N ALA A 300 -4.93 3.56 26.14
CA ALA A 300 -5.54 4.40 25.11
C ALA A 300 -6.65 3.70 24.32
N TYR A 301 -6.41 2.44 23.92
CA TYR A 301 -7.26 1.70 22.98
C TYR A 301 -8.04 0.56 23.64
N GLY A 302 -7.67 0.17 24.86
CA GLY A 302 -8.19 -1.03 25.54
C GLY A 302 -7.41 -2.30 25.18
N ASN A 303 -7.83 -3.43 25.76
CA ASN A 303 -7.27 -4.75 25.45
C ASN A 303 -7.95 -5.35 24.21
N ILE A 304 -7.59 -4.83 23.04
CA ILE A 304 -8.25 -5.15 21.75
C ILE A 304 -7.48 -6.16 20.91
N THR A 305 -6.25 -6.50 21.29
CA THR A 305 -5.39 -7.45 20.57
C THR A 305 -4.28 -7.96 21.48
N HIS A 306 -3.66 -9.06 21.05
CA HIS A 306 -2.41 -9.58 21.59
C HIS A 306 -1.34 -9.69 20.48
N VAL A 307 -1.59 -9.13 19.29
CA VAL A 307 -0.68 -9.22 18.15
C VAL A 307 0.03 -7.88 18.00
N TYR A 308 1.35 -7.93 18.06
CA TYR A 308 2.22 -6.75 18.03
C TYR A 308 3.21 -6.84 16.88
N THR A 309 3.23 -5.83 16.02
CA THR A 309 4.29 -5.71 15.00
C THR A 309 5.57 -5.12 15.59
N LEU A 310 6.71 -5.69 15.21
CA LEU A 310 8.04 -5.24 15.63
C LEU A 310 9.09 -5.69 14.62
N ASP A 311 9.70 -4.72 13.91
CA ASP A 311 10.73 -4.98 12.91
C ASP A 311 12.00 -4.16 13.20
N GLN A 312 13.14 -4.84 13.33
CA GLN A 312 14.43 -4.25 13.72
C GLN A 312 15.45 -4.23 12.59
N PHE A 313 15.32 -5.14 11.64
CA PHE A 313 16.32 -5.38 10.60
C PHE A 313 15.73 -5.30 9.20
N ASN A 314 14.65 -4.51 9.04
CA ASN A 314 14.11 -4.16 7.73
C ASN A 314 15.12 -3.27 7.01
N GLU A 315 15.89 -3.88 6.10
CA GLU A 315 17.00 -3.22 5.37
C GLU A 315 18.10 -2.61 6.25
N ASN A 316 18.11 -2.95 7.54
CA ASN A 316 19.17 -2.64 8.48
C ASN A 316 19.99 -3.90 8.74
N THR A 317 21.32 -3.78 8.74
CA THR A 317 22.22 -4.90 9.02
C THR A 317 22.41 -5.07 10.53
N PRO A 318 22.17 -6.26 11.11
CA PRO A 318 22.47 -6.49 12.52
C PRO A 318 23.95 -6.27 12.85
N SER A 319 24.26 -5.77 14.05
CA SER A 319 25.63 -5.47 14.48
C SER A 319 26.57 -6.68 14.50
N SER A 320 26.02 -7.90 14.52
CA SER A 320 26.77 -9.15 14.36
C SER A 320 25.98 -10.21 13.61
N GLY A 321 26.67 -10.95 12.74
CA GLY A 321 26.13 -12.14 12.07
C GLY A 321 26.32 -13.44 12.88
N ALA A 322 26.80 -13.36 14.12
CA ALA A 322 26.98 -14.54 14.97
C ALA A 322 25.63 -15.13 15.39
N MET A 323 25.48 -16.44 15.25
CA MET A 323 24.21 -17.14 15.51
C MET A 323 23.68 -16.94 16.94
N ASP A 324 24.56 -16.91 17.94
CA ASP A 324 24.17 -16.69 19.32
C ASP A 324 23.71 -15.25 19.57
N TYR A 325 24.30 -14.27 18.88
CA TYR A 325 23.83 -12.89 18.92
C TYR A 325 22.43 -12.78 18.32
N LEU A 326 22.22 -13.27 17.10
CA LEU A 326 20.92 -13.21 16.42
C LEU A 326 19.82 -13.90 17.25
N ARG A 327 20.12 -15.06 17.84
CA ARG A 327 19.20 -15.78 18.73
C ARG A 327 18.89 -15.01 20.00
N ASN A 328 19.87 -14.33 20.59
CA ASN A 328 19.68 -13.58 21.83
C ASN A 328 18.88 -12.29 21.61
N VAL A 329 19.08 -11.62 20.46
CA VAL A 329 18.28 -10.46 20.06
C VAL A 329 16.81 -10.83 20.00
N SER A 330 16.43 -11.83 19.17
CA SER A 330 15.04 -12.25 19.04
C SER A 330 14.45 -12.87 20.31
N TYR A 331 15.25 -13.62 21.09
CA TYR A 331 14.82 -14.12 22.40
C TYR A 331 14.47 -12.97 23.34
N SER A 332 15.31 -11.93 23.42
CA SER A 332 15.10 -10.82 24.35
C SER A 332 13.95 -9.92 23.89
N THR A 333 13.81 -9.68 22.58
CA THR A 333 12.63 -9.03 21.97
C THR A 333 11.33 -9.79 22.30
N TRP A 334 11.31 -11.11 22.14
CA TRP A 334 10.14 -11.91 22.51
C TRP A 334 9.85 -11.82 24.01
N GLN A 335 10.86 -11.95 24.87
CA GLN A 335 10.67 -11.85 26.32
C GLN A 335 10.17 -10.47 26.79
N SER A 336 10.60 -9.39 26.13
CA SER A 336 10.12 -8.04 26.46
C SER A 336 8.64 -7.86 26.12
N LEU A 337 8.19 -8.40 24.97
CA LEU A 337 6.77 -8.47 24.61
C LEU A 337 5.98 -9.28 25.64
N LYS A 338 6.45 -10.49 26.01
CA LYS A 338 5.78 -11.34 27.02
C LYS A 338 5.73 -10.69 28.41
N ALA A 339 6.71 -9.84 28.74
CA ALA A 339 6.75 -9.11 30.01
C ALA A 339 5.72 -7.97 30.06
N ALA A 340 5.33 -7.43 28.90
CA ALA A 340 4.29 -6.42 28.76
C ALA A 340 2.90 -7.06 28.67
N ASP A 341 2.77 -8.11 27.86
CA ASP A 341 1.55 -8.90 27.68
C ASP A 341 1.90 -10.42 27.62
N PRO A 342 1.49 -11.22 28.63
CA PRO A 342 1.73 -12.65 28.67
C PRO A 342 1.14 -13.46 27.50
N GLU A 343 0.20 -12.89 26.74
CA GLU A 343 -0.41 -13.51 25.56
C GLU A 343 0.16 -12.94 24.25
N ALA A 344 1.15 -12.04 24.33
CA ALA A 344 1.70 -11.37 23.15
C ALA A 344 2.20 -12.35 22.09
N VAL A 345 1.88 -12.02 20.85
CA VAL A 345 2.30 -12.64 19.61
C VAL A 345 3.04 -11.61 18.78
N TRP A 346 4.28 -11.94 18.43
CA TRP A 346 5.15 -11.08 17.63
C TRP A 346 4.90 -11.30 16.15
N MET A 347 4.32 -10.30 15.48
CA MET A 347 4.28 -10.26 14.03
C MET A 347 5.53 -9.56 13.48
N MET A 348 6.20 -10.16 12.49
CA MET A 348 7.32 -9.52 11.79
C MET A 348 7.24 -9.72 10.28
N GLN A 349 7.82 -8.80 9.53
CA GLN A 349 8.00 -8.92 8.09
C GLN A 349 9.16 -9.85 7.76
N GLY A 350 8.95 -10.77 6.82
CA GLY A 350 10.00 -11.64 6.27
C GLY A 350 10.91 -10.96 5.25
N TRP A 351 10.68 -9.67 4.93
CA TRP A 351 11.42 -8.92 3.89
C TRP A 351 12.93 -8.95 4.07
N LEU A 352 13.41 -8.84 5.31
CA LEU A 352 14.85 -8.86 5.61
C LEU A 352 15.57 -10.09 5.03
N PHE A 353 14.90 -11.25 4.97
CA PHE A 353 15.46 -12.49 4.43
C PHE A 353 15.61 -12.45 2.92
N TYR A 354 14.80 -11.64 2.24
CA TYR A 354 14.91 -11.36 0.82
C TYR A 354 15.91 -10.24 0.52
N SER A 355 15.69 -9.04 1.08
CA SER A 355 16.42 -7.81 0.74
C SER A 355 17.89 -7.87 1.11
N LEU A 356 18.22 -8.52 2.22
CA LEU A 356 19.59 -8.74 2.69
C LEU A 356 19.96 -10.22 2.68
N SER A 357 19.55 -10.96 1.64
CA SER A 357 19.81 -12.41 1.49
C SER A 357 21.29 -12.82 1.50
N SER A 358 22.20 -11.89 1.18
CA SER A 358 23.65 -12.11 1.33
C SER A 358 24.08 -12.17 2.81
N PHE A 359 23.41 -11.43 3.68
CA PHE A 359 23.60 -11.51 5.12
C PHE A 359 22.79 -12.67 5.70
N TRP A 360 21.49 -12.76 5.40
CA TRP A 360 20.54 -13.72 5.97
C TRP A 360 20.59 -15.08 5.27
N THR A 361 21.65 -15.85 5.56
CA THR A 361 21.75 -17.27 5.17
C THR A 361 20.78 -18.13 5.98
N ASP A 362 20.41 -19.30 5.47
CA ASP A 362 19.48 -20.24 6.13
C ASP A 362 19.80 -20.48 7.62
N ASP A 363 21.07 -20.77 7.96
CA ASP A 363 21.52 -20.97 9.35
C ASP A 363 21.28 -19.74 10.26
N LYS A 364 21.41 -18.52 9.71
CA LYS A 364 21.19 -17.26 10.45
C LYS A 364 19.72 -16.98 10.64
N ILE A 365 18.91 -17.28 9.62
CA ILE A 365 17.46 -17.19 9.71
C ILE A 365 16.96 -18.17 10.78
N GLU A 366 17.42 -19.42 10.75
CA GLU A 366 17.08 -20.41 11.77
C GLU A 366 17.52 -19.95 13.16
N ALA A 367 18.75 -19.46 13.31
CA ALA A 367 19.25 -18.98 14.58
C ALA A 367 18.40 -17.82 15.14
N TYR A 368 18.07 -16.84 14.30
CA TYR A 368 17.22 -15.71 14.67
C TYR A 368 15.80 -16.18 15.06
N LEU A 369 15.12 -16.96 14.21
CA LEU A 369 13.76 -17.43 14.51
C LEU A 369 13.72 -18.38 15.73
N SER A 370 14.80 -19.11 16.00
CA SER A 370 14.91 -20.00 17.17
C SER A 370 14.94 -19.28 18.53
N GLY A 371 15.11 -17.95 18.55
CA GLY A 371 15.03 -17.16 19.78
C GLY A 371 13.62 -17.17 20.37
N VAL A 372 12.57 -17.18 19.54
CA VAL A 372 11.20 -17.36 19.99
C VAL A 372 10.97 -18.85 20.30
N LYS A 373 10.73 -19.21 21.57
CA LYS A 373 10.67 -20.63 21.98
C LYS A 373 9.31 -21.29 21.83
N VAL A 374 8.25 -20.49 21.65
CA VAL A 374 6.88 -20.96 21.43
C VAL A 374 6.49 -20.55 20.01
N ASP A 375 6.24 -21.51 19.13
CA ASP A 375 5.99 -21.19 17.71
C ASP A 375 4.77 -20.29 17.51
N SER A 376 3.69 -20.52 18.28
CA SER A 376 2.46 -19.72 18.23
C SER A 376 2.59 -18.30 18.79
N ASP A 377 3.72 -17.95 19.41
CA ASP A 377 3.99 -16.59 19.89
C ASP A 377 4.60 -15.70 18.79
N MET A 378 4.60 -16.17 17.53
CA MET A 378 5.13 -15.45 16.37
C MET A 378 4.27 -15.66 15.13
N ILE A 379 4.22 -14.63 14.28
CA ILE A 379 3.66 -14.68 12.92
C ILE A 379 4.67 -14.03 11.99
N ILE A 380 4.98 -14.69 10.88
CA ILE A 380 5.84 -14.14 9.84
C ILE A 380 5.01 -13.78 8.63
N LEU A 381 5.14 -12.55 8.14
CA LEU A 381 4.58 -12.14 6.85
C LEU A 381 5.58 -12.50 5.76
N ASP A 382 5.28 -13.48 4.91
CA ASP A 382 6.11 -13.78 3.74
C ASP A 382 5.77 -12.77 2.64
N LEU A 383 6.47 -11.64 2.67
CA LEU A 383 5.97 -10.35 2.19
C LEU A 383 5.71 -10.31 0.67
N VAL A 384 6.49 -11.04 -0.13
CA VAL A 384 6.43 -11.04 -1.61
C VAL A 384 6.29 -12.47 -2.14
N SER A 385 5.30 -13.20 -1.62
CA SER A 385 5.14 -14.63 -1.88
C SER A 385 4.74 -14.96 -3.32
N GLU A 386 4.14 -14.03 -4.04
CA GLU A 386 3.70 -14.18 -5.44
C GLU A 386 4.88 -14.30 -6.41
N THR A 387 6.01 -13.66 -6.09
CA THR A 387 7.20 -13.63 -6.96
C THR A 387 8.45 -14.23 -6.29
N ALA A 388 8.72 -13.91 -5.03
CA ALA A 388 9.95 -14.29 -4.34
C ALA A 388 9.65 -14.86 -2.94
N PRO A 389 8.95 -16.01 -2.83
CA PRO A 389 8.59 -16.60 -1.55
C PRO A 389 9.83 -17.02 -0.75
N GLN A 390 9.86 -16.71 0.54
CA GLN A 390 10.94 -17.14 1.44
C GLN A 390 10.60 -18.43 2.20
N TRP A 391 9.31 -18.78 2.36
CA TRP A 391 8.87 -19.96 3.11
C TRP A 391 9.50 -21.28 2.62
N GLN A 392 9.79 -21.39 1.32
CA GLN A 392 10.42 -22.58 0.74
C GLN A 392 11.88 -22.74 1.18
N LYS A 393 12.61 -21.62 1.31
CA LYS A 393 14.01 -21.62 1.74
C LYS A 393 14.15 -21.82 3.25
N THR A 394 13.16 -21.38 4.01
CA THR A 394 13.17 -21.43 5.48
C THR A 394 12.49 -22.68 6.05
N ASN A 395 12.22 -23.69 5.21
CA ASN A 395 11.51 -24.91 5.59
C ASN A 395 10.19 -24.60 6.33
N SER A 396 9.36 -23.75 5.72
CA SER A 396 8.15 -23.21 6.34
C SER A 396 8.44 -22.52 7.68
N TYR A 397 9.42 -21.62 7.66
CA TYR A 397 9.91 -20.84 8.79
C TYR A 397 10.18 -21.67 10.05
N TYR A 398 10.74 -22.87 9.86
CA TYR A 398 11.13 -23.78 10.93
C TYR A 398 10.03 -24.06 11.98
N GLY A 399 8.77 -24.07 11.55
CA GLY A 399 7.61 -24.32 12.43
C GLY A 399 6.79 -23.09 12.79
N LYS A 400 7.30 -21.87 12.58
CA LYS A 400 6.57 -20.64 12.90
C LYS A 400 5.36 -20.46 11.99
N PRO A 401 4.18 -20.06 12.52
CA PRO A 401 3.06 -19.64 11.70
C PRO A 401 3.44 -18.49 10.78
N TRP A 402 2.93 -18.52 9.55
CA TRP A 402 3.20 -17.48 8.57
C TRP A 402 2.00 -17.20 7.67
N ILE A 403 2.00 -16.02 7.05
CA ILE A 403 0.97 -15.55 6.13
C ILE A 403 1.60 -15.37 4.75
N TRP A 404 0.95 -15.92 3.72
CA TRP A 404 1.33 -15.72 2.33
C TRP A 404 0.87 -14.34 1.90
N CYS A 405 1.78 -13.41 1.66
CA CYS A 405 1.43 -12.05 1.28
C CYS A 405 1.72 -11.78 -0.19
N GLN A 406 0.84 -10.99 -0.81
CA GLN A 406 1.06 -10.34 -2.09
C GLN A 406 1.55 -8.93 -1.84
N LEU A 407 2.78 -8.63 -2.26
CA LEU A 407 3.33 -7.28 -2.21
C LEU A 407 2.78 -6.46 -3.39
N HIS A 408 2.96 -6.96 -4.61
CA HIS A 408 2.50 -6.40 -5.89
C HIS A 408 3.02 -5.00 -6.24
N ASP A 409 2.79 -4.00 -5.40
CA ASP A 409 3.22 -2.62 -5.61
C ASP A 409 4.41 -2.24 -4.72
N PHE A 410 5.30 -1.45 -5.31
CA PHE A 410 6.38 -0.75 -4.61
C PHE A 410 6.15 0.75 -4.79
N GLY A 411 6.34 1.55 -3.74
CA GLY A 411 6.28 3.01 -3.78
C GLY A 411 4.92 3.65 -4.08
N GLY A 412 3.87 2.90 -4.41
CA GLY A 412 2.60 3.40 -4.96
C GLY A 412 2.68 3.74 -6.45
N ASN A 413 3.53 3.07 -7.21
CA ASN A 413 3.86 3.45 -8.59
C ASN A 413 2.74 3.05 -9.56
N ASN A 414 2.39 3.92 -10.51
CA ASN A 414 1.31 3.61 -11.45
C ASN A 414 1.79 2.76 -12.62
N GLY A 415 1.13 1.63 -12.84
CA GLY A 415 1.31 0.76 -13.99
C GLY A 415 0.28 -0.37 -13.99
N LEU A 416 -0.17 -0.80 -15.18
CA LEU A 416 -1.04 -1.97 -15.29
C LEU A 416 -0.19 -3.24 -15.14
N TYR A 417 -0.40 -3.97 -14.06
CA TYR A 417 0.40 -5.14 -13.73
C TYR A 417 -0.36 -6.15 -12.87
N GLY A 418 -0.12 -7.44 -13.12
CA GLY A 418 -0.55 -8.50 -12.23
C GLY A 418 0.12 -9.83 -12.55
N GLN A 419 0.00 -10.78 -11.62
CA GLN A 419 0.36 -12.18 -11.80
C GLN A 419 -0.84 -13.06 -11.44
N VAL A 420 -1.98 -12.86 -12.11
CA VAL A 420 -3.28 -13.44 -11.70
C VAL A 420 -3.28 -14.97 -11.61
N GLN A 421 -2.44 -15.66 -12.41
CA GLN A 421 -2.26 -17.10 -12.26
C GLN A 421 -1.43 -17.46 -11.01
N ASN A 422 -0.35 -16.74 -10.71
CA ASN A 422 0.47 -17.01 -9.54
C ASN A 422 -0.32 -16.82 -8.24
N ILE A 423 -1.11 -15.75 -8.14
CA ILE A 423 -1.87 -15.43 -6.92
C ILE A 423 -3.11 -16.31 -6.72
N THR A 424 -3.49 -17.13 -7.71
CA THR A 424 -4.57 -18.13 -7.57
C THR A 424 -4.03 -19.54 -7.37
N ILE A 425 -2.91 -19.89 -8.01
CA ILE A 425 -2.31 -21.23 -7.95
C ILE A 425 -1.38 -21.38 -6.74
N ASN A 426 -0.40 -20.49 -6.60
CA ASN A 426 0.68 -20.62 -5.63
C ASN A 426 0.23 -20.61 -4.16
N PRO A 427 -0.75 -19.78 -3.71
CA PRO A 427 -1.20 -19.84 -2.32
C PRO A 427 -1.89 -21.16 -1.98
N ILE A 428 -2.59 -21.78 -2.94
CA ILE A 428 -3.21 -23.10 -2.77
C ILE A 428 -2.15 -24.20 -2.70
N GLU A 429 -1.12 -24.13 -3.54
CA GLU A 429 0.03 -25.03 -3.46
C GLU A 429 0.78 -24.87 -2.13
N ALA A 430 0.99 -23.64 -1.67
CA ALA A 430 1.64 -23.37 -0.39
C ALA A 430 0.83 -23.96 0.78
N LEU A 431 -0.51 -23.81 0.76
CA LEU A 431 -1.40 -24.37 1.78
C LEU A 431 -1.34 -25.90 1.82
N ALA A 432 -1.24 -26.55 0.65
CA ALA A 432 -1.09 -28.00 0.57
C ALA A 432 0.27 -28.51 1.08
N ASN A 433 1.32 -27.67 1.01
CA ASN A 433 2.70 -28.05 1.33
C ASN A 433 3.18 -27.54 2.70
N SER A 434 2.40 -26.71 3.40
CA SER A 434 2.77 -26.10 4.67
C SER A 434 1.62 -26.10 5.65
N SER A 435 1.75 -26.87 6.74
CA SER A 435 0.79 -26.87 7.85
C SER A 435 0.83 -25.60 8.71
N ASN A 436 1.86 -24.77 8.55
CA ASN A 436 2.05 -23.55 9.34
C ASN A 436 1.62 -22.29 8.56
N LEU A 437 1.11 -22.45 7.33
CA LEU A 437 0.47 -21.36 6.61
C LEU A 437 -0.90 -21.10 7.23
N ILE A 438 -1.08 -19.92 7.81
CA ILE A 438 -2.28 -19.56 8.59
C ILE A 438 -3.09 -18.42 7.98
N GLY A 439 -2.68 -17.88 6.83
CA GLY A 439 -3.40 -16.77 6.24
C GLY A 439 -2.88 -16.36 4.88
N PHE A 440 -3.70 -15.59 4.17
CA PHE A 440 -3.31 -14.81 2.99
C PHE A 440 -3.34 -13.33 3.33
N GLY A 441 -2.54 -12.50 2.67
CA GLY A 441 -2.47 -11.08 2.99
C GLY A 441 -2.09 -10.20 1.81
N LEU A 442 -2.46 -8.93 1.92
CA LEU A 442 -2.07 -7.89 0.98
C LEU A 442 -1.09 -6.94 1.68
N THR A 443 0.08 -6.76 1.10
CA THR A 443 1.16 -5.89 1.59
C THR A 443 1.66 -4.92 0.52
N PRO A 444 0.79 -4.23 -0.25
CA PRO A 444 1.30 -3.24 -1.19
C PRO A 444 1.94 -2.06 -0.48
N GLU A 445 3.06 -1.58 -1.01
CA GLU A 445 3.69 -0.38 -0.48
C GLU A 445 2.78 0.85 -0.64
N GLY A 446 1.99 0.93 -1.71
CA GLY A 446 0.91 1.91 -1.85
C GLY A 446 -0.25 1.39 -2.70
N GLN A 447 -1.41 2.03 -2.59
CA GLN A 447 -2.57 1.76 -3.45
C GLN A 447 -2.43 2.56 -4.77
N GLU A 448 -2.47 1.87 -5.92
CA GLU A 448 -2.03 2.42 -7.22
C GLU A 448 -2.97 2.13 -8.41
N GLY A 449 -4.01 1.32 -8.22
CA GLY A 449 -5.13 1.18 -9.17
C GLY A 449 -5.43 -0.23 -9.67
N ASN A 450 -4.57 -1.22 -9.42
CA ASN A 450 -4.77 -2.61 -9.87
C ASN A 450 -5.72 -3.42 -8.94
N GLU A 451 -6.79 -2.78 -8.45
CA GLU A 451 -7.76 -3.30 -7.45
C GLU A 451 -8.15 -4.77 -7.67
N ILE A 452 -8.48 -5.14 -8.91
CA ILE A 452 -8.87 -6.52 -9.27
C ILE A 452 -7.86 -7.59 -8.87
N VAL A 453 -6.56 -7.25 -8.86
CA VAL A 453 -5.48 -8.18 -8.51
C VAL A 453 -5.44 -8.40 -7.00
N TYR A 454 -5.78 -7.39 -6.21
CA TYR A 454 -5.86 -7.47 -4.75
C TYR A 454 -7.12 -8.23 -4.31
N ASP A 455 -8.27 -7.91 -4.91
CA ASP A 455 -9.54 -8.61 -4.67
C ASP A 455 -9.41 -10.11 -4.95
N LEU A 456 -8.71 -10.47 -6.04
CA LEU A 456 -8.57 -11.86 -6.45
C LEU A 456 -7.88 -12.74 -5.39
N LEU A 457 -6.85 -12.24 -4.70
CA LEU A 457 -6.22 -13.00 -3.61
C LEU A 457 -7.13 -13.11 -2.38
N LEU A 458 -7.85 -12.04 -2.03
CA LEU A 458 -8.79 -12.06 -0.91
C LEU A 458 -9.93 -13.04 -1.18
N ASP A 459 -10.47 -13.06 -2.40
CA ASP A 459 -11.46 -14.05 -2.84
C ASP A 459 -10.87 -15.47 -2.90
N GLN A 460 -9.59 -15.62 -3.26
CA GLN A 460 -8.90 -16.91 -3.24
C GLN A 460 -8.84 -17.51 -1.82
N ALA A 461 -8.87 -16.70 -0.76
CA ALA A 461 -8.96 -17.15 0.62
C ALA A 461 -10.28 -17.87 0.96
N TRP A 462 -11.26 -17.84 0.05
CA TRP A 462 -12.57 -18.50 0.16
C TRP A 462 -12.76 -19.63 -0.86
N SER A 463 -11.72 -19.98 -1.62
CA SER A 463 -11.75 -21.06 -2.61
C SER A 463 -10.63 -22.06 -2.39
N ALA A 464 -10.97 -23.33 -2.14
CA ALA A 464 -10.00 -24.41 -1.99
C ALA A 464 -9.31 -24.85 -3.29
N SER A 465 -9.77 -24.32 -4.44
CA SER A 465 -9.15 -24.53 -5.75
C SER A 465 -8.75 -23.18 -6.34
N PRO A 466 -7.74 -23.13 -7.23
CA PRO A 466 -7.41 -21.91 -7.96
C PRO A 466 -8.66 -21.34 -8.66
N ILE A 467 -8.92 -20.05 -8.47
CA ILE A 467 -10.06 -19.37 -9.09
C ILE A 467 -9.92 -19.36 -10.62
N ASN A 468 -11.03 -19.58 -11.33
CA ASN A 468 -11.05 -19.40 -12.79
C ASN A 468 -11.00 -17.90 -13.11
N THR A 469 -9.81 -17.42 -13.51
CA THR A 469 -9.58 -16.00 -13.78
C THR A 469 -10.42 -15.46 -14.94
N GLU A 470 -10.77 -16.28 -15.95
CA GLU A 470 -11.59 -15.82 -17.09
C GLU A 470 -13.00 -15.45 -16.62
N THR A 471 -13.64 -16.35 -15.87
CA THR A 471 -14.95 -16.08 -15.26
C THR A 471 -14.88 -14.92 -14.26
N TYR A 472 -13.80 -14.86 -13.46
CA TYR A 472 -13.62 -13.81 -12.46
C TYR A 472 -13.57 -12.41 -13.09
N PHE A 473 -12.80 -12.25 -14.17
CA PHE A 473 -12.68 -10.98 -14.90
C PHE A 473 -13.96 -10.64 -15.66
N ALA A 474 -14.67 -11.62 -16.23
CA ALA A 474 -15.98 -11.36 -16.80
C ALA A 474 -16.96 -10.83 -15.74
N ASN A 475 -17.00 -11.46 -14.55
CA ASN A 475 -17.83 -10.98 -13.44
C ASN A 475 -17.38 -9.61 -12.94
N TRP A 476 -16.09 -9.27 -13.05
CA TRP A 476 -15.57 -7.93 -12.71
C TRP A 476 -16.18 -6.86 -13.60
N VAL A 477 -16.21 -7.10 -14.90
CA VAL A 477 -16.87 -6.21 -15.86
C VAL A 477 -18.36 -6.07 -15.54
N SER A 478 -19.06 -7.19 -15.27
CA SER A 478 -20.49 -7.17 -14.95
C SER A 478 -20.82 -6.33 -13.71
N ARG A 479 -20.00 -6.40 -12.66
CA ARG A 479 -20.22 -5.62 -11.43
C ARG A 479 -19.76 -4.18 -11.55
N ARG A 480 -18.58 -3.93 -12.13
CA ARG A 480 -17.96 -2.61 -12.19
C ARG A 480 -18.67 -1.66 -13.14
N TYR A 481 -19.22 -2.18 -14.25
CA TYR A 481 -19.92 -1.38 -15.26
C TYR A 481 -21.45 -1.49 -15.19
N SER A 482 -21.98 -1.97 -14.07
CA SER A 482 -23.42 -2.07 -13.83
C SER A 482 -24.08 -0.68 -13.72
N GLY A 483 -25.42 -0.65 -13.73
CA GLY A 483 -26.21 0.55 -13.44
C GLY A 483 -26.53 1.46 -14.64
N ASN A 484 -25.82 1.33 -15.77
CA ASN A 484 -25.96 2.22 -16.93
C ASN A 484 -26.41 1.51 -18.22
N GLY A 485 -27.38 0.61 -18.10
CA GLY A 485 -27.95 -0.13 -19.22
C GLY A 485 -27.18 -1.41 -19.57
N GLU A 486 -27.27 -1.85 -20.82
CA GLU A 486 -26.59 -3.05 -21.30
C GLU A 486 -25.07 -2.79 -21.38
N ILE A 487 -24.29 -3.67 -20.77
CA ILE A 487 -22.82 -3.60 -20.80
C ILE A 487 -22.34 -4.13 -22.16
N PRO A 488 -21.69 -3.31 -23.00
CA PRO A 488 -21.28 -3.73 -24.34
C PRO A 488 -20.30 -4.92 -24.31
N PRO A 489 -20.44 -5.92 -25.20
CA PRO A 489 -19.54 -7.08 -25.28
C PRO A 489 -18.06 -6.73 -25.44
N GLU A 490 -17.76 -5.58 -26.05
CA GLU A 490 -16.41 -5.07 -26.25
C GLU A 490 -15.69 -4.82 -24.92
N THR A 491 -16.41 -4.46 -23.85
CA THR A 491 -15.81 -4.29 -22.52
C THR A 491 -15.28 -5.61 -21.96
N TYR A 492 -16.05 -6.71 -22.10
CA TYR A 492 -15.62 -8.05 -21.69
C TYR A 492 -14.42 -8.52 -22.52
N ALA A 493 -14.44 -8.27 -23.83
CA ALA A 493 -13.33 -8.62 -24.71
C ALA A 493 -12.05 -7.84 -24.36
N ALA A 494 -12.15 -6.55 -24.02
CA ALA A 494 -11.02 -5.75 -23.57
C ALA A 494 -10.42 -6.30 -22.28
N TRP A 495 -11.26 -6.58 -21.27
CA TRP A 495 -10.80 -7.12 -20.00
C TRP A 495 -10.21 -8.53 -20.11
N GLU A 496 -10.68 -9.34 -21.06
CA GLU A 496 -10.05 -10.64 -21.36
C GLU A 496 -8.64 -10.46 -21.93
N ILE A 497 -8.43 -9.46 -22.81
CA ILE A 497 -7.08 -9.12 -23.29
C ILE A 497 -6.20 -8.66 -22.12
N LEU A 498 -6.69 -7.75 -21.27
CA LEU A 498 -5.94 -7.27 -20.11
C LEU A 498 -5.58 -8.43 -19.16
N ARG A 499 -6.53 -9.34 -18.89
CA ARG A 499 -6.33 -10.54 -18.07
C ARG A 499 -5.21 -11.41 -18.62
N ALA A 500 -5.22 -11.69 -19.92
CA ALA A 500 -4.27 -12.59 -20.56
C ALA A 500 -2.88 -11.96 -20.76
N THR A 501 -2.76 -10.63 -20.63
CA THR A 501 -1.54 -9.87 -20.93
C THR A 501 -1.01 -9.13 -19.70
N VAL A 502 -1.36 -7.85 -19.51
CA VAL A 502 -0.81 -6.96 -18.48
C VAL A 502 -1.01 -7.51 -17.06
N TYR A 503 -2.12 -8.22 -16.82
CA TYR A 503 -2.44 -8.81 -15.52
C TYR A 503 -1.92 -10.24 -15.34
N ASN A 504 -1.32 -10.87 -16.34
CA ASN A 504 -0.76 -12.22 -16.24
C ASN A 504 0.72 -12.27 -16.63
N ASN A 505 1.52 -11.46 -15.95
CA ASN A 505 2.97 -11.56 -16.06
C ASN A 505 3.46 -12.90 -15.49
N THR A 506 4.18 -13.66 -16.32
CA THR A 506 4.82 -14.93 -15.91
C THR A 506 6.34 -14.82 -15.84
N ASN A 507 6.89 -13.63 -16.13
CA ASN A 507 8.32 -13.39 -16.06
C ASN A 507 8.75 -13.06 -14.63
N SER A 508 9.48 -14.01 -14.03
CA SER A 508 10.06 -13.92 -12.68
C SER A 508 11.08 -12.79 -12.46
N SER A 509 11.51 -12.07 -13.51
CA SER A 509 12.40 -10.92 -13.35
C SER A 509 11.69 -9.65 -12.87
N PHE A 510 10.36 -9.61 -12.92
CA PHE A 510 9.55 -8.51 -12.40
C PHE A 510 9.06 -8.86 -11.01
N LEU A 511 9.30 -7.96 -10.06
CA LEU A 511 8.90 -8.14 -8.66
C LEU A 511 7.56 -7.51 -8.34
N GLY A 512 7.09 -6.58 -9.18
CA GLY A 512 5.87 -5.82 -8.94
C GLY A 512 5.57 -4.86 -10.09
N VAL A 513 4.68 -3.91 -9.82
CA VAL A 513 4.29 -2.84 -10.76
C VAL A 513 5.53 -2.13 -11.32
N THR A 514 5.54 -1.93 -12.65
CA THR A 514 6.66 -1.29 -13.34
C THR A 514 6.39 0.18 -13.63
N LYS A 515 7.35 1.03 -13.31
CA LYS A 515 7.37 2.46 -13.66
C LYS A 515 7.62 2.66 -15.16
N SER A 516 7.06 3.73 -15.71
CA SER A 516 7.46 4.21 -17.04
C SER A 516 8.73 5.05 -16.95
N ILE A 517 9.57 5.01 -18.00
CA ILE A 517 10.76 5.85 -18.06
C ILE A 517 10.43 7.36 -18.05
N LEU A 518 9.19 7.75 -18.37
CA LEU A 518 8.76 9.15 -18.31
C LEU A 518 8.88 9.75 -16.90
N GLU A 519 8.79 8.89 -15.88
CA GLU A 519 8.84 9.26 -14.47
C GLU A 519 10.27 9.32 -13.92
N LEU A 520 11.25 8.81 -14.66
CA LEU A 520 12.65 8.74 -14.21
C LEU A 520 13.43 9.97 -14.68
N SER A 521 14.45 10.35 -13.91
CA SER A 521 15.43 11.36 -14.32
C SER A 521 16.00 11.05 -15.72
N PRO A 522 15.81 11.92 -16.73
CA PRO A 522 16.23 11.65 -18.11
C PRO A 522 17.73 11.43 -18.29
N ASN A 523 18.11 10.48 -19.16
CA ASN A 523 19.50 10.23 -19.55
C ASN A 523 19.59 9.72 -21.00
N VAL A 524 20.77 9.87 -21.63
CA VAL A 524 21.05 9.31 -22.98
C VAL A 524 21.43 7.82 -22.95
N THR A 525 21.72 7.27 -21.77
CA THR A 525 22.10 5.86 -21.59
C THR A 525 21.33 5.21 -20.45
N ASN A 526 21.24 3.88 -20.51
CA ASN A 526 20.77 2.99 -19.44
C ASN A 526 19.34 3.22 -18.93
N MET A 527 18.54 4.13 -19.51
CA MET A 527 17.14 4.36 -19.07
C MET A 527 16.28 3.08 -19.12
N LEU A 528 16.60 2.14 -20.01
CA LEU A 528 15.94 0.82 -20.12
C LEU A 528 16.63 -0.29 -19.30
N ASP A 529 17.79 -0.02 -18.72
CA ASP A 529 18.65 -0.99 -18.03
C ASP A 529 18.83 -0.66 -16.54
N LEU A 530 18.17 0.38 -16.01
CA LEU A 530 18.30 0.77 -14.61
C LEU A 530 17.73 -0.36 -13.71
N PRO A 531 18.55 -1.00 -12.86
CA PRO A 531 17.99 -1.73 -11.74
C PRO A 531 17.33 -0.70 -10.82
N GLY A 532 16.01 -0.77 -10.65
CA GLY A 532 15.33 -0.07 -9.57
C GLY A 532 15.82 -0.62 -8.23
N HIS A 533 15.66 0.14 -7.15
CA HIS A 533 16.17 -0.25 -5.82
C HIS A 533 15.66 -1.63 -5.34
N HIS A 534 14.50 -2.09 -5.85
CA HIS A 534 13.96 -3.43 -5.55
C HIS A 534 13.46 -4.19 -6.79
N GLY A 535 14.00 -3.96 -7.98
CA GLY A 535 13.61 -4.75 -9.17
C GLY A 535 13.96 -4.12 -10.51
N ALA A 536 13.86 -4.89 -11.60
CA ALA A 536 14.16 -4.39 -12.94
C ALA A 536 13.21 -3.24 -13.31
N THR A 537 13.75 -2.04 -13.58
CA THR A 537 12.99 -1.05 -14.35
C THR A 537 13.13 -1.37 -15.83
N SER A 538 12.02 -1.20 -16.57
CA SER A 538 11.93 -0.85 -18.00
C SER A 538 12.60 -1.73 -19.08
N LYS A 539 13.22 -2.87 -18.75
CA LYS A 539 13.98 -3.64 -19.76
C LYS A 539 13.18 -4.19 -20.93
N GLN A 540 11.87 -4.33 -20.77
CA GLN A 540 10.86 -4.61 -21.79
C GLN A 540 9.51 -4.62 -21.08
N LEU A 541 8.43 -4.24 -21.74
CA LEU A 541 7.10 -4.50 -21.21
C LEU A 541 6.92 -6.03 -21.08
N SER A 542 6.27 -6.51 -20.02
CA SER A 542 6.00 -7.94 -19.80
C SER A 542 4.99 -8.52 -20.81
N TYR A 543 4.45 -7.67 -21.69
CA TYR A 543 3.40 -7.94 -22.65
C TYR A 543 3.67 -7.21 -23.97
N ASN A 544 2.93 -7.57 -25.03
CA ASN A 544 2.99 -6.87 -26.32
C ASN A 544 2.15 -5.58 -26.27
N PRO A 545 2.73 -4.38 -26.54
CA PRO A 545 1.99 -3.11 -26.52
C PRO A 545 0.74 -3.09 -27.41
N ALA A 546 0.75 -3.81 -28.53
CA ALA A 546 -0.37 -3.87 -29.46
C ALA A 546 -1.63 -4.52 -28.85
N ASP A 547 -1.46 -5.44 -27.90
CA ASP A 547 -2.59 -6.06 -27.20
C ASP A 547 -3.30 -5.02 -26.32
N LEU A 548 -2.54 -4.18 -25.62
CA LEU A 548 -3.10 -3.10 -24.82
C LEU A 548 -3.79 -2.03 -25.69
N VAL A 549 -3.23 -1.68 -26.84
CA VAL A 549 -3.89 -0.81 -27.82
C VAL A 549 -5.22 -1.41 -28.29
N SER A 550 -5.26 -2.73 -28.51
CA SER A 550 -6.49 -3.43 -28.91
C SER A 550 -7.55 -3.39 -27.80
N ALA A 551 -7.16 -3.59 -26.54
CA ALA A 551 -8.06 -3.44 -25.39
C ALA A 551 -8.57 -2.00 -25.25
N TRP A 552 -7.70 -1.01 -25.46
CA TRP A 552 -8.06 0.40 -25.44
C TRP A 552 -9.10 0.77 -26.51
N ASP A 553 -8.90 0.31 -27.75
CA ASP A 553 -9.86 0.52 -28.85
C ASP A 553 -11.22 -0.12 -28.57
N LEU A 554 -11.23 -1.34 -28.02
CA LEU A 554 -12.46 -2.01 -27.62
C LEU A 554 -13.23 -1.23 -26.54
N LEU A 555 -12.55 -0.74 -25.50
CA LEU A 555 -13.19 0.08 -24.47
C LEU A 555 -13.73 1.39 -25.07
N PHE A 556 -12.95 2.08 -25.91
CA PHE A 556 -13.41 3.30 -26.56
C PHE A 556 -14.61 3.05 -27.47
N ASN A 557 -14.62 1.96 -28.24
CA ASN A 557 -15.73 1.59 -29.11
C ASN A 557 -16.97 1.13 -28.33
N ALA A 558 -16.81 0.52 -27.15
CA ALA A 558 -17.93 0.20 -26.26
C ALA A 558 -18.76 1.44 -25.93
N SER A 559 -18.10 2.58 -25.67
CA SER A 559 -18.78 3.86 -25.38
C SER A 559 -19.58 4.43 -26.55
N LYS A 560 -19.25 4.03 -27.80
CA LYS A 560 -20.03 4.40 -28.99
C LYS A 560 -21.31 3.57 -29.10
N THR A 561 -21.27 2.33 -28.61
CA THR A 561 -22.43 1.42 -28.56
C THR A 561 -23.35 1.76 -27.40
N ASN A 562 -22.80 2.12 -26.24
CA ASN A 562 -23.53 2.62 -25.08
C ASN A 562 -22.86 3.88 -24.52
N SER A 563 -23.41 5.06 -24.81
CA SER A 563 -22.88 6.35 -24.35
C SER A 563 -22.99 6.55 -22.84
N ASP A 564 -23.89 5.83 -22.15
CA ASP A 564 -24.09 5.97 -20.71
C ASP A 564 -22.91 5.39 -19.90
N LEU A 565 -22.00 4.65 -20.54
CA LEU A 565 -20.73 4.22 -19.94
C LEU A 565 -19.90 5.40 -19.43
N TRP A 566 -19.96 6.58 -20.08
CA TRP A 566 -19.25 7.77 -19.59
C TRP A 566 -19.72 8.27 -18.22
N ASN A 567 -20.95 7.88 -17.82
CA ASN A 567 -21.49 8.18 -16.50
C ASN A 567 -21.18 7.08 -15.47
N ASN A 568 -20.59 5.95 -15.88
CA ASN A 568 -20.15 4.91 -14.96
C ASN A 568 -18.75 5.26 -14.43
N PRO A 569 -18.57 5.46 -13.12
CA PRO A 569 -17.28 5.87 -12.57
C PRO A 569 -16.20 4.78 -12.70
N GLY A 570 -16.58 3.50 -12.68
CA GLY A 570 -15.70 2.37 -12.99
C GLY A 570 -15.13 2.46 -14.40
N TYR A 571 -15.99 2.62 -15.39
CA TYR A 571 -15.57 2.77 -16.78
C TYR A 571 -14.70 4.01 -16.97
N ALA A 572 -15.09 5.15 -16.38
CA ALA A 572 -14.33 6.39 -16.44
C ALA A 572 -12.90 6.23 -15.89
N HIS A 573 -12.76 5.56 -14.74
CA HIS A 573 -11.45 5.25 -14.15
C HIS A 573 -10.63 4.35 -15.08
N ASP A 574 -11.20 3.22 -15.51
CA ASP A 574 -10.46 2.19 -16.24
C ASP A 574 -10.05 2.63 -17.65
N ILE A 575 -10.92 3.37 -18.38
CA ILE A 575 -10.54 3.93 -19.68
C ILE A 575 -9.42 4.96 -19.54
N THR A 576 -9.42 5.73 -18.45
CA THR A 576 -8.34 6.69 -18.15
C THR A 576 -7.02 5.98 -17.91
N ASP A 577 -7.02 4.93 -17.07
CA ASP A 577 -5.81 4.20 -16.72
C ASP A 577 -5.24 3.39 -17.90
N VAL A 578 -6.11 2.76 -18.70
CA VAL A 578 -5.70 2.09 -19.94
C VAL A 578 -5.12 3.10 -20.95
N THR A 579 -5.75 4.27 -21.11
CA THR A 579 -5.23 5.32 -22.00
C THR A 579 -3.88 5.85 -21.50
N ARG A 580 -3.73 6.06 -20.18
CA ARG A 580 -2.47 6.44 -19.54
C ARG A 580 -1.37 5.42 -19.87
N GLN A 581 -1.64 4.13 -19.70
CA GLN A 581 -0.64 3.09 -19.97
C GLN A 581 -0.26 3.02 -21.45
N VAL A 582 -1.21 3.19 -22.38
CA VAL A 582 -0.91 3.26 -23.83
C VAL A 582 0.03 4.42 -24.16
N LEU A 583 -0.23 5.61 -23.62
CA LEU A 583 0.63 6.78 -23.79
C LEU A 583 2.00 6.58 -23.14
N ALA A 584 2.05 5.99 -21.94
CA ALA A 584 3.28 5.69 -21.22
C ALA A 584 4.16 4.68 -21.97
N ASN A 585 3.56 3.70 -22.66
CA ASN A 585 4.28 2.78 -23.54
C ASN A 585 4.88 3.52 -24.75
N ASN A 586 4.08 4.34 -25.43
CA ASN A 586 4.52 5.13 -26.59
C ASN A 586 5.63 6.13 -26.26
N PHE A 587 5.67 6.63 -25.02
CA PHE A 587 6.75 7.50 -24.57
C PHE A 587 8.14 6.85 -24.75
N THR A 588 8.23 5.54 -24.53
CA THR A 588 9.48 4.78 -24.71
C THR A 588 9.96 4.81 -26.16
N ASP A 589 9.06 4.64 -27.13
CA ASP A 589 9.40 4.68 -28.55
C ASP A 589 9.85 6.07 -29.01
N ASN A 590 9.22 7.12 -28.47
CA ASN A 590 9.63 8.51 -28.70
C ASN A 590 11.03 8.79 -28.14
N TYR A 591 11.31 8.32 -26.93
CA TYR A 591 12.63 8.40 -26.32
C TYR A 591 13.69 7.68 -27.17
N LEU A 592 13.43 6.43 -27.57
CA LEU A 592 14.37 5.65 -28.39
C LEU A 592 14.65 6.31 -29.75
N SER A 593 13.63 6.90 -30.37
CA SER A 593 13.77 7.66 -31.62
C SER A 593 14.64 8.92 -31.42
N LEU A 594 14.47 9.63 -30.31
CA LEU A 594 15.30 10.78 -29.94
C LEU A 594 16.76 10.37 -29.72
N ILE A 595 17.02 9.34 -28.91
CA ILE A 595 18.38 8.91 -28.57
C ILE A 595 19.11 8.32 -29.79
N SER A 596 18.45 7.50 -30.60
CA SER A 596 19.04 6.98 -31.84
C SER A 596 19.40 8.09 -32.83
N THR A 597 18.60 9.15 -32.90
CA THR A 597 18.91 10.33 -33.72
C THR A 597 20.07 11.14 -33.14
N TYR A 598 20.07 11.39 -31.83
CA TYR A 598 21.10 12.17 -31.14
C TYR A 598 22.48 11.52 -31.22
N THR A 599 22.54 10.19 -31.12
CA THR A 599 23.78 9.41 -31.19
C THR A 599 24.25 9.13 -32.63
N SER A 600 23.46 9.53 -33.64
CA SER A 600 23.82 9.38 -35.05
C SER A 600 24.80 10.48 -35.49
N PRO A 601 25.80 10.16 -36.33
CA PRO A 601 26.73 11.16 -36.89
C PRO A 601 26.04 12.28 -37.71
N ASN A 602 24.79 12.08 -38.12
CA ASN A 602 24.02 13.03 -38.93
C ASN A 602 22.93 13.74 -38.10
N ALA A 603 23.06 13.78 -36.77
CA ALA A 603 22.12 14.48 -35.90
C ALA A 603 21.98 15.95 -36.35
N SER A 604 20.74 16.37 -36.63
CA SER A 604 20.44 17.77 -36.95
C SER A 604 19.59 18.38 -35.85
N ASN A 605 19.90 19.63 -35.46
CA ASN A 605 19.13 20.34 -34.44
C ASN A 605 17.65 20.44 -34.82
N THR A 606 17.32 20.57 -36.11
CA THR A 606 15.94 20.58 -36.59
C THR A 606 15.22 19.27 -36.28
N THR A 607 15.83 18.12 -36.61
CA THR A 607 15.24 16.80 -36.33
C THR A 607 15.10 16.57 -34.82
N LEU A 608 16.13 16.90 -34.03
CA LEU A 608 16.09 16.79 -32.57
C LEU A 608 15.00 17.67 -31.97
N THR A 609 14.83 18.90 -32.45
CA THR A 609 13.76 19.81 -31.99
C THR A 609 12.38 19.23 -32.27
N SER A 610 12.16 18.65 -33.46
CA SER A 610 10.88 18.01 -33.80
C SER A 610 10.57 16.78 -32.92
N LEU A 611 11.56 15.91 -32.69
CA LEU A 611 11.40 14.75 -31.81
C LEU A 611 11.16 15.15 -30.35
N SER A 612 11.87 16.19 -29.90
CA SER A 612 11.69 16.77 -28.56
C SER A 612 10.28 17.33 -28.36
N ALA A 613 9.75 18.03 -29.37
CA ALA A 613 8.39 18.54 -29.34
C ALA A 613 7.34 17.42 -29.31
N ASN A 614 7.58 16.29 -29.99
CA ASN A 614 6.67 15.16 -29.94
C ASN A 614 6.61 14.54 -28.53
N LEU A 615 7.79 14.36 -27.93
CA LEU A 615 7.93 13.81 -26.57
C LEU A 615 7.24 14.70 -25.53
N THR A 616 7.43 16.02 -25.57
CA THR A 616 6.79 16.96 -24.63
C THR A 616 5.31 17.18 -24.92
N SER A 617 4.87 17.04 -26.17
CA SER A 617 3.45 17.02 -26.55
C SER A 617 2.73 15.83 -25.93
N LEU A 618 3.34 14.63 -25.96
CA LEU A 618 2.79 13.43 -25.32
C LEU A 618 2.59 13.66 -23.82
N LEU A 619 3.58 14.21 -23.13
CA LEU A 619 3.44 14.52 -21.70
C LEU A 619 2.36 15.56 -21.41
N THR A 620 2.15 16.51 -22.32
CA THR A 620 1.05 17.48 -22.21
C THR A 620 -0.32 16.81 -22.38
N THR A 621 -0.45 15.89 -23.34
CA THR A 621 -1.66 15.08 -23.51
C THR A 621 -1.93 14.22 -22.28
N LEU A 622 -0.89 13.55 -21.76
CA LEU A 622 -0.97 12.70 -20.57
C LEU A 622 -1.39 13.50 -19.33
N ASP A 623 -0.80 14.68 -19.11
CA ASP A 623 -1.17 15.56 -17.99
C ASP A 623 -2.64 16.02 -18.07
N THR A 624 -3.12 16.35 -19.26
CA THR A 624 -4.52 16.74 -19.49
C THR A 624 -5.48 15.59 -19.22
N LEU A 625 -5.14 14.38 -19.70
CA LEU A 625 -5.91 13.16 -19.46
C LEU A 625 -6.04 12.87 -17.97
N LEU A 626 -4.93 12.85 -17.25
CA LEU A 626 -4.90 12.49 -15.83
C LEU A 626 -5.57 13.56 -14.95
N SER A 627 -5.49 14.82 -15.34
CA SER A 627 -6.18 15.91 -14.65
C SER A 627 -7.71 15.86 -14.76
N ALA A 628 -8.26 14.97 -15.59
CA ALA A 628 -9.71 14.82 -15.74
C ALA A 628 -10.37 14.11 -14.55
N LEU A 629 -9.61 13.35 -13.74
CA LEU A 629 -10.13 12.58 -12.61
C LEU A 629 -9.33 12.83 -11.31
N PRO A 630 -10.01 13.00 -10.15
CA PRO A 630 -9.33 13.21 -8.87
C PRO A 630 -8.35 12.10 -8.48
N ALA A 631 -8.64 10.84 -8.84
CA ALA A 631 -7.81 9.66 -8.57
C ALA A 631 -6.40 9.75 -9.20
N PHE A 632 -6.26 10.52 -10.28
CA PHE A 632 -5.01 10.70 -11.01
C PHE A 632 -4.49 12.14 -10.89
N SER A 633 -4.77 12.85 -9.79
CA SER A 633 -4.40 14.27 -9.66
C SER A 633 -3.48 14.55 -8.48
N LEU A 634 -2.39 15.29 -8.74
CA LEU A 634 -1.51 15.81 -7.72
C LEU A 634 -2.25 16.76 -6.77
N SER A 635 -3.25 17.48 -7.29
CA SER A 635 -4.03 18.42 -6.48
C SER A 635 -4.78 17.73 -5.34
N THR A 636 -5.25 16.50 -5.56
CA THR A 636 -5.92 15.68 -4.54
C THR A 636 -4.96 15.38 -3.39
N TRP A 637 -3.76 14.89 -3.69
CA TRP A 637 -2.73 14.58 -2.69
C TRP A 637 -2.32 15.79 -1.86
N LEU A 638 -2.05 16.92 -2.52
CA LEU A 638 -1.64 18.15 -1.84
C LEU A 638 -2.79 18.79 -1.05
N ALA A 639 -4.03 18.67 -1.52
CA ALA A 639 -5.20 19.13 -0.77
C ALA A 639 -5.37 18.34 0.53
N SER A 640 -5.18 17.01 0.51
CA SER A 640 -5.19 16.18 1.71
C SER A 640 -4.11 16.61 2.69
N ALA A 641 -2.88 16.85 2.23
CA ALA A 641 -1.79 17.36 3.07
C ALA A 641 -2.12 18.74 3.70
N HIS A 642 -2.65 19.68 2.91
CA HIS A 642 -3.04 21.00 3.41
C HIS A 642 -4.20 20.99 4.41
N ALA A 643 -5.15 20.07 4.24
CA ALA A 643 -6.34 19.96 5.09
C ALA A 643 -6.00 19.60 6.56
N ARG A 644 -4.76 19.18 6.82
CA ARG A 644 -4.29 18.74 8.13
C ARG A 644 -4.05 19.87 9.13
N THR A 645 -4.04 21.12 8.69
CA THR A 645 -3.90 22.27 9.59
C THR A 645 -4.40 23.54 8.92
N SER A 646 -4.86 24.50 9.72
CA SER A 646 -5.16 25.87 9.24
C SER A 646 -3.93 26.79 9.26
N ASN A 647 -2.80 26.34 9.79
CA ASN A 647 -1.57 27.12 9.88
C ASN A 647 -0.80 27.09 8.54
N THR A 648 -0.70 28.24 7.87
CA THR A 648 -0.07 28.35 6.55
C THR A 648 1.41 27.93 6.51
N THR A 649 2.14 28.10 7.61
CA THR A 649 3.54 27.65 7.70
C THR A 649 3.62 26.12 7.74
N LEU A 650 2.74 25.49 8.51
CA LEU A 650 2.67 24.02 8.56
C LEU A 650 2.10 23.44 7.26
N GLN A 651 1.16 24.13 6.59
CA GLN A 651 0.71 23.74 5.25
C GLN A 651 1.86 23.73 4.25
N SER A 652 2.75 24.73 4.28
CA SER A 652 3.93 24.75 3.41
C SER A 652 4.92 23.61 3.72
N PHE A 653 5.06 23.23 4.99
CA PHE A 653 5.83 22.05 5.39
C PHE A 653 5.21 20.76 4.86
N TYR A 654 3.90 20.56 5.03
CA TYR A 654 3.21 19.38 4.51
C TYR A 654 3.20 19.30 2.98
N ASP A 655 3.08 20.44 2.27
CA ASP A 655 3.22 20.50 0.81
C ASP A 655 4.62 20.06 0.37
N TYR A 656 5.67 20.57 1.04
CA TYR A 656 7.05 20.16 0.77
C TYR A 656 7.24 18.66 0.99
N GLU A 657 6.77 18.12 2.11
CA GLU A 657 6.86 16.68 2.44
C GLU A 657 6.12 15.81 1.40
N ALA A 658 4.89 16.20 1.07
CA ALA A 658 4.05 15.51 0.09
C ALA A 658 4.67 15.50 -1.31
N ARG A 659 5.32 16.60 -1.72
CA ARG A 659 6.06 16.73 -2.98
C ARG A 659 7.34 15.93 -2.97
N ASN A 660 8.11 16.05 -1.90
CA ASN A 660 9.42 15.42 -1.78
C ASN A 660 9.29 13.91 -1.86
N GLN A 661 8.34 13.32 -1.13
CA GLN A 661 8.13 11.87 -1.11
C GLN A 661 7.93 11.28 -2.52
N ILE A 662 7.10 11.92 -3.35
CA ILE A 662 6.77 11.41 -4.69
C ILE A 662 7.79 11.82 -5.77
N THR A 663 8.87 12.51 -5.39
CA THR A 663 9.92 13.00 -6.30
C THR A 663 11.32 12.69 -5.77
N LEU A 664 11.95 13.56 -4.99
CA LEU A 664 13.33 13.42 -4.54
C LEU A 664 13.51 12.37 -3.43
N TRP A 665 12.46 12.14 -2.64
CA TRP A 665 12.39 11.23 -1.49
C TRP A 665 13.32 11.57 -0.32
N GLY A 666 14.35 12.39 -0.53
CA GLY A 666 15.19 12.96 0.52
C GLY A 666 15.66 14.39 0.18
N PRO A 667 16.45 15.01 1.04
CA PRO A 667 16.89 16.40 0.88
C PRO A 667 17.73 16.63 -0.38
N ASP A 668 18.59 15.68 -0.74
CA ASP A 668 19.51 15.80 -1.88
C ASP A 668 19.18 14.80 -3.00
N GLY A 669 17.97 14.21 -2.98
CA GLY A 669 17.48 13.24 -3.95
C GLY A 669 18.13 11.86 -3.84
N GLU A 670 18.20 11.37 -2.60
CA GLU A 670 18.79 10.09 -2.19
C GLU A 670 18.11 8.89 -2.86
N ILE A 671 16.78 8.94 -2.98
CA ILE A 671 15.96 7.87 -3.59
C ILE A 671 15.01 8.46 -4.64
N SER A 672 15.56 9.33 -5.50
CA SER A 672 14.80 9.99 -6.57
C SER A 672 13.90 9.04 -7.36
N ASP A 673 12.68 9.48 -7.57
CA ASP A 673 11.62 8.83 -8.35
C ASP A 673 11.23 7.44 -7.82
N TYR A 674 11.48 7.13 -6.53
CA TYR A 674 11.08 5.86 -5.92
C TYR A 674 9.57 5.68 -5.84
N ALA A 675 8.87 6.71 -5.34
CA ALA A 675 7.43 6.76 -5.21
C ALA A 675 6.83 7.70 -6.25
N CYS A 676 7.27 7.56 -7.50
CA CYS A 676 6.73 8.37 -8.59
C CYS A 676 5.23 8.07 -8.81
N ARG A 677 4.53 9.01 -9.42
CA ARG A 677 3.09 8.92 -9.68
C ARG A 677 2.80 9.44 -11.07
N GLN A 678 1.95 8.76 -11.83
CA GLN A 678 1.43 9.33 -13.06
C GLN A 678 0.17 10.12 -12.75
N TRP A 679 0.38 11.32 -12.18
CA TRP A 679 -0.69 12.26 -11.82
C TRP A 679 -0.66 13.53 -12.67
N GLY A 680 -1.84 14.00 -13.08
CA GLY A 680 -2.06 15.32 -13.63
C GLY A 680 -1.61 16.41 -12.66
N GLY A 681 -0.94 17.42 -13.16
CA GLY A 681 -0.18 18.42 -12.39
C GLY A 681 1.24 17.98 -12.06
N LEU A 682 1.51 16.70 -11.77
CA LEU A 682 2.87 16.19 -11.56
C LEU A 682 3.56 15.91 -12.90
N VAL A 683 2.86 15.28 -13.85
CA VAL A 683 3.36 15.04 -15.20
C VAL A 683 3.71 16.37 -15.89
N GLY A 684 2.78 17.33 -15.90
CA GLY A 684 2.97 18.64 -16.51
C GLY A 684 3.89 19.56 -15.72
N GLY A 685 3.90 19.46 -14.39
CA GLY A 685 4.63 20.38 -13.51
C GLY A 685 6.04 19.93 -13.11
N TYR A 686 6.35 18.63 -13.14
CA TYR A 686 7.64 18.08 -12.70
C TYR A 686 8.30 17.24 -13.81
N TYR A 687 7.62 16.22 -14.34
CA TYR A 687 8.25 15.33 -15.33
C TYR A 687 8.53 16.01 -16.66
N LYS A 688 7.53 16.69 -17.25
CA LYS A 688 7.68 17.40 -18.51
C LYS A 688 8.83 18.43 -18.48
N PRO A 689 8.94 19.31 -17.46
CA PRO A 689 10.08 20.21 -17.36
C PRO A 689 11.44 19.51 -17.28
N ARG A 690 11.57 18.35 -16.61
CA ARG A 690 12.83 17.57 -16.63
C ARG A 690 13.17 17.12 -18.05
N TRP A 691 12.19 16.63 -18.79
CA TRP A 691 12.36 16.25 -20.19
C TRP A 691 12.65 17.45 -21.11
N GLU A 692 12.12 18.64 -20.82
CA GLU A 692 12.46 19.89 -21.52
C GLU A 692 13.91 20.33 -21.25
N VAL A 693 14.37 20.24 -19.99
CA VAL A 693 15.78 20.48 -19.64
C VAL A 693 16.69 19.51 -20.40
N PHE A 694 16.34 18.22 -20.41
CA PHE A 694 17.09 17.18 -21.11
C PHE A 694 17.15 17.43 -22.63
N THR A 695 16.00 17.60 -23.27
CA THR A 695 15.91 17.79 -24.72
C THR A 695 16.60 19.08 -25.17
N SER A 696 16.48 20.17 -24.40
CA SER A 696 17.19 21.42 -24.68
C SER A 696 18.71 21.21 -24.62
N TYR A 697 19.19 20.47 -23.60
CA TYR A 697 20.59 20.13 -23.47
C TYR A 697 21.12 19.31 -24.68
N LEU A 698 20.34 18.35 -25.18
CA LEU A 698 20.69 17.58 -26.37
C LEU A 698 20.73 18.42 -27.65
N VAL A 699 19.83 19.41 -27.80
CA VAL A 699 19.83 20.32 -28.95
C VAL A 699 21.01 21.30 -28.90
N GLU A 700 21.40 21.73 -27.70
CA GLU A 700 22.53 22.64 -27.46
C GLU A 700 23.90 21.95 -27.60
N THR A 701 23.96 20.66 -27.25
CA THR A 701 25.23 19.95 -27.03
C THR A 701 25.32 18.74 -27.96
N PRO A 702 26.24 18.70 -28.94
CA PRO A 702 26.45 17.51 -29.76
C PRO A 702 27.00 16.36 -28.91
N MET A 703 26.80 15.11 -29.36
CA MET A 703 27.13 13.91 -28.60
C MET A 703 28.60 13.86 -28.14
N GLU A 704 29.54 14.36 -28.96
CA GLU A 704 30.97 14.37 -28.61
C GLU A 704 31.30 15.31 -27.43
N ALA A 705 30.41 16.27 -27.14
CA ALA A 705 30.53 17.22 -26.05
C ALA A 705 29.57 16.91 -24.87
N TYR A 706 28.84 15.79 -24.94
CA TYR A 706 27.89 15.40 -23.90
C TYR A 706 28.59 15.29 -22.53
N ASN A 707 27.99 15.92 -21.52
CA ASN A 707 28.47 15.98 -20.15
C ASN A 707 27.32 15.70 -19.19
N ASP A 708 27.27 14.45 -18.71
CA ASP A 708 26.28 13.95 -17.75
C ASP A 708 26.25 14.77 -16.45
N THR A 709 27.40 15.25 -15.97
CA THR A 709 27.48 16.06 -14.75
C THR A 709 26.77 17.40 -14.92
N GLU A 710 26.92 18.05 -16.08
CA GLU A 710 26.23 19.31 -16.36
C GLU A 710 24.71 19.11 -16.51
N LEU A 711 24.29 18.04 -17.19
CA LEU A 711 22.87 17.69 -17.29
C LEU A 711 22.26 17.45 -15.90
N LYS A 712 22.89 16.61 -15.07
CA LYS A 712 22.43 16.32 -13.70
C LYS A 712 22.36 17.58 -12.85
N ARG A 713 23.31 18.51 -12.99
CA ARG A 713 23.27 19.80 -12.30
C ARG A 713 22.07 20.65 -12.73
N ARG A 714 21.74 20.68 -14.03
CA ARG A 714 20.55 21.41 -14.54
C ARG A 714 19.25 20.78 -14.05
N LEU A 715 19.16 19.45 -14.07
CA LEU A 715 18.01 18.71 -13.55
C LEU A 715 17.82 18.97 -12.05
N ARG A 716 18.86 18.74 -11.24
CA ARG A 716 18.79 18.94 -9.79
C ARG A 716 18.38 20.37 -9.41
N SER A 717 18.93 21.37 -10.09
CA SER A 717 18.54 22.78 -9.85
C SER A 717 17.06 23.05 -10.11
N PHE A 718 16.45 22.36 -11.09
CA PHE A 718 15.00 22.43 -11.31
C PHE A 718 14.25 21.67 -10.22
N GLU A 719 14.67 20.44 -9.93
CA GLU A 719 13.99 19.55 -8.99
C GLU A 719 13.91 20.14 -7.57
N GLU A 720 15.02 20.70 -7.07
CA GLU A 720 15.09 21.41 -5.79
C GLU A 720 14.17 22.64 -5.77
N GLY A 721 14.14 23.40 -6.87
CA GLY A 721 13.26 24.56 -7.02
C GLY A 721 11.78 24.18 -7.03
N TRP A 722 11.43 23.01 -7.59
CA TRP A 722 10.06 22.51 -7.63
C TRP A 722 9.52 22.14 -6.24
N GLN A 723 10.38 21.62 -5.35
CA GLN A 723 9.98 21.24 -3.98
C GLN A 723 9.33 22.39 -3.19
N VAL A 724 9.77 23.63 -3.46
CA VAL A 724 9.34 24.83 -2.73
C VAL A 724 8.40 25.73 -3.55
N ALA A 725 8.05 25.34 -4.77
CA ALA A 725 7.27 26.16 -5.71
C ALA A 725 5.82 26.43 -5.26
N GLY A 726 5.31 25.65 -4.28
CA GLY A 726 3.98 25.81 -3.67
C GLY A 726 3.88 26.92 -2.60
N GLY A 727 5.00 27.36 -2.01
CA GLY A 727 5.02 28.34 -0.91
C GLY A 727 4.53 29.76 -1.25
N ASN A 728 4.26 30.05 -2.53
CA ASN A 728 3.77 31.35 -3.03
C ASN A 728 2.50 31.25 -3.90
N GLY A 729 1.77 30.13 -3.86
CA GLY A 729 0.51 29.98 -4.62
C GLY A 729 0.70 29.82 -6.13
N THR A 730 1.88 29.37 -6.58
CA THR A 730 2.24 29.33 -8.00
C THR A 730 1.97 28.03 -8.75
N VAL A 731 1.34 27.03 -8.14
CA VAL A 731 0.58 26.04 -8.91
C VAL A 731 -0.69 25.69 -8.13
N VAL A 732 -1.70 26.55 -8.26
CA VAL A 732 -3.07 26.02 -8.33
C VAL A 732 -3.05 25.15 -9.58
N VAL A 733 -2.90 23.83 -9.42
CA VAL A 733 -3.18 22.92 -10.53
C VAL A 733 -4.65 23.20 -10.82
N SER A 734 -4.90 23.94 -11.90
CA SER A 734 -6.25 24.31 -12.29
C SER A 734 -7.02 23.00 -12.38
N GLN A 735 -8.16 22.91 -11.70
CA GLN A 735 -9.21 22.03 -12.17
C GLN A 735 -9.38 22.37 -13.65
N VAL A 736 -8.98 21.44 -14.53
CA VAL A 736 -9.26 21.60 -15.95
C VAL A 736 -10.77 21.83 -16.03
N GLU A 737 -11.20 22.93 -16.66
CA GLU A 737 -12.61 23.13 -16.95
C GLU A 737 -13.14 21.85 -17.57
N GLN A 738 -14.27 21.35 -17.04
CA GLN A 738 -14.94 20.13 -17.47
C GLN A 738 -15.25 20.17 -18.98
N GLY A 739 -14.27 19.83 -19.82
CA GLY A 739 -14.56 18.98 -20.96
C GLY A 739 -14.93 17.62 -20.38
N GLY A 740 -16.09 17.09 -20.73
CA GLY A 740 -16.45 15.73 -20.31
C GLY A 740 -15.33 14.76 -20.69
N LEU A 741 -15.05 13.76 -19.86
CA LEU A 741 -13.99 12.77 -20.08
C LEU A 741 -14.00 12.21 -21.52
N GLU A 742 -15.19 12.03 -22.09
CA GLU A 742 -15.43 11.69 -23.49
C GLU A 742 -14.65 12.58 -24.48
N ALA A 743 -14.70 13.90 -24.31
CA ALA A 743 -14.03 14.85 -25.18
C ALA A 743 -12.50 14.78 -25.02
N VAL A 744 -12.01 14.55 -23.80
CA VAL A 744 -10.57 14.38 -23.53
C VAL A 744 -10.05 13.11 -24.20
N ILE A 745 -10.69 11.96 -23.97
CA ILE A 745 -10.33 10.68 -24.59
C ILE A 745 -10.47 10.75 -26.11
N GLY A 746 -11.55 11.33 -26.62
CA GLY A 746 -11.74 11.56 -28.06
C GLY A 746 -10.64 12.42 -28.66
N GLY A 747 -10.14 13.41 -27.92
CA GLY A 747 -8.97 14.22 -28.29
C GLY A 747 -7.67 13.42 -28.33
N VAL A 748 -7.45 12.50 -27.38
CA VAL A 748 -6.31 11.57 -27.39
C VAL A 748 -6.37 10.67 -28.61
N VAL A 749 -7.51 10.03 -28.87
CA VAL A 749 -7.72 9.16 -30.04
C VAL A 749 -7.51 9.96 -31.33
N GLY A 750 -8.04 11.19 -31.43
CA GLY A 750 -7.86 12.02 -32.62
C GLY A 750 -6.42 12.48 -32.85
N SER A 751 -5.63 12.69 -31.79
CA SER A 751 -4.25 13.20 -31.89
C SER A 751 -3.19 12.10 -32.00
N TRP A 752 -3.46 10.93 -31.41
CA TRP A 752 -2.50 9.83 -31.32
C TRP A 752 -2.98 8.53 -31.97
N GLY A 753 -4.25 8.43 -32.39
CA GLY A 753 -4.81 7.20 -32.99
C GLY A 753 -4.05 6.71 -34.21
N GLU A 754 -3.58 7.59 -35.09
CA GLU A 754 -2.76 7.21 -36.25
C GLU A 754 -1.45 6.52 -35.84
N VAL A 755 -0.82 6.94 -34.73
CA VAL A 755 0.39 6.31 -34.17
C VAL A 755 0.10 4.87 -33.74
N PHE A 756 -1.12 4.60 -33.30
CA PHE A 756 -1.56 3.30 -32.79
C PHE A 756 -2.33 2.46 -33.82
N GLY A 757 -2.59 3.00 -35.02
CA GLY A 757 -3.34 2.32 -36.07
C GLY A 757 -4.86 2.24 -35.84
N LEU A 758 -5.44 3.23 -35.13
CA LEU A 758 -6.87 3.34 -34.81
C LEU A 758 -7.65 4.26 -35.75
#